data_AF-K2RW06-F1
#
_entry.id   AF-K2RW06-F1
#
_cell.length_a   1.000
_cell.length_b   1.000
_cell.length_c   1.000
_cell.angle_alpha   90.00
_cell.angle_beta   90.00
_cell.angle_gamma   90.00
#
_symmetry.space_group_name_H-M   'P 1'
#
loop_
_entity.id
_entity.type
_entity.pdbx_description
1 polymer ?
#
loop_
_entity_poly.entity_id
_entity_poly.type
_entity_poly.pdbx_seq_one_letter_code
_entity_poly.pdbx_strand_id
1 'polypeptide(L)'
;MVKDPSPIKSVGDLLKGVENGEYVIPNFQRKYEWNPGMVSDLLISIFQDYYTGLLLFWEFPEQLAIGEWDPLWGADQPENPYFAILDGQQRLSSLYYALYAPNKKFPYRNTYYMFFLDLNEYIDDNYEDAIFYKFSKSYMAIEDVKNRKNDWINENIFPLRLLHDKDFMSNDFDDWAKGYAETFVKMTPENLDDFIKLYDNIRNINRIMDYSFITHTLGKDRDLSDICGIFAKINQKGMRLSTFDLMNAFLFPQGIRLRKLWEKQGKNELKKVDRSMNEYILKLMSLYKQDYCSSKYVFYLIPQMKIKKRDEIGKITLVEDSKEFKNLWDNAYHYAIKAVERIMNIGKNDFGAIKYDFIQNKTMIPVMGAIMWKYEKDYSNIDRQLFDDLLSKWYWYATISGDYSGSSDSIMSEDYRDFKKWFIIQDESVIRRLNRVNNDDIQKLDLASINKGSSLYNTVLCLLALNKAPDFYTGRPLDSGTFKGIKIHDHHIFPKNVKNLPKATSTYFEVTNDSIVNRTLLLDETNEKIKNKIPSTYLKSVEMNDEELNELMQRHFISEKALEYLKDDNYDSFIVERERTIKNKLIDLLTISELIKDPNTGLDRFTSFKTKNRPWEKHELLSYLDNTTTFQKLFLASITQTEENPAPIQSVIIMMNKISKCKFENVTKEIDGLTIAGVKSGLTARRKGLGKEDIIEAKDIKGIIYYSIREKYIDIIREWITNEDLMI
;
A
#
# COMPACT_ATOMS: atom_id res chain seq x y z
N MET A 1 55.93 -11.24 4.99
CA MET A 1 55.38 -11.95 3.84
C MET A 1 54.03 -12.50 4.24
N VAL A 2 52.96 -11.76 3.97
CA VAL A 2 51.60 -12.28 4.18
C VAL A 2 51.35 -13.25 3.03
N LYS A 3 51.15 -14.53 3.34
CA LYS A 3 50.74 -15.54 2.36
C LYS A 3 49.49 -15.00 1.68
N ASP A 4 49.51 -14.90 0.36
CA ASP A 4 48.29 -14.77 -0.43
C ASP A 4 47.34 -15.88 0.07
N PRO A 5 46.21 -15.56 0.72
CA PRO A 5 45.38 -16.60 1.32
C PRO A 5 44.93 -17.54 0.20
N SER A 6 45.00 -18.85 0.45
CA SER A 6 44.49 -19.86 -0.50
C SER A 6 43.16 -19.40 -1.09
N PRO A 7 42.92 -19.56 -2.40
CA PRO A 7 41.68 -19.14 -3.05
C PRO A 7 40.45 -19.92 -2.56
N ILE A 8 40.61 -20.77 -1.55
CA ILE A 8 39.65 -21.66 -0.96
C ILE A 8 39.81 -21.58 0.56
N LYS A 9 38.70 -21.38 1.29
CA LYS A 9 38.64 -21.45 2.76
C LYS A 9 37.50 -22.37 3.18
N SER A 10 37.74 -23.23 4.17
CA SER A 10 36.71 -24.08 4.75
C SER A 10 35.70 -23.26 5.56
N VAL A 11 34.48 -23.77 5.74
CA VAL A 11 33.49 -23.18 6.65
C VAL A 11 34.07 -23.06 8.05
N GLY A 12 34.75 -24.10 8.56
CA GLY A 12 35.38 -24.07 9.87
C GLY A 12 36.39 -22.92 10.03
N ASP A 13 37.24 -22.67 9.03
CA ASP A 13 38.23 -21.59 9.07
C ASP A 13 37.58 -20.20 8.97
N LEU A 14 36.57 -20.06 8.10
CA LEU A 14 35.82 -18.82 7.96
C LEU A 14 35.10 -18.45 9.26
N LEU A 15 34.44 -19.41 9.90
CA LEU A 15 33.69 -19.16 11.14
C LEU A 15 34.59 -18.86 12.34
N LYS A 16 35.75 -19.53 12.44
CA LYS A 16 36.78 -19.16 13.43
C LYS A 16 37.26 -17.72 13.23
N GLY A 17 37.48 -17.31 11.97
CA GLY A 17 37.82 -15.93 11.68
C GLY A 17 36.71 -14.94 12.07
N VAL A 18 35.44 -15.33 11.96
CA VAL A 18 34.31 -14.51 12.46
C VAL A 18 34.32 -14.41 13.98
N GLU A 19 34.50 -15.54 14.69
CA GLU A 19 34.61 -15.58 16.16
C GLU A 19 35.78 -14.71 16.67
N ASN A 20 36.93 -14.79 16.00
CA ASN A 20 38.12 -14.00 16.30
C ASN A 20 37.99 -12.52 15.92
N GLY A 21 36.89 -12.13 15.26
CA GLY A 21 36.68 -10.75 14.85
C GLY A 21 37.49 -10.30 13.63
N GLU A 22 37.98 -11.22 12.80
CA GLU A 22 38.76 -10.89 11.59
C GLU A 22 37.90 -10.25 10.49
N TYR A 23 36.58 -10.54 10.49
CA TYR A 23 35.66 -10.13 9.44
C TYR A 23 34.66 -9.08 9.92
N VAL A 24 34.43 -8.06 9.09
CA VAL A 24 33.42 -7.01 9.32
C VAL A 24 32.58 -6.73 8.09
N ILE A 25 31.42 -6.13 8.32
CA ILE A 25 30.51 -5.63 7.29
C ILE A 25 30.67 -4.11 7.19
N PRO A 26 31.15 -3.57 6.05
CA PRO A 26 31.22 -2.13 5.86
C PRO A 26 29.85 -1.45 5.95
N ASN A 27 29.79 -0.25 6.53
CA ASN A 27 28.52 0.47 6.72
C ASN A 27 27.81 0.89 5.44
N PHE A 28 28.50 0.83 4.29
CA PHE A 28 27.90 1.05 2.98
C PHE A 28 27.02 -0.13 2.51
N GLN A 29 27.11 -1.30 3.14
CA GLN A 29 26.24 -2.44 2.85
C GLN A 29 24.92 -2.38 3.61
N ARG A 30 23.96 -3.19 3.17
CA ARG A 30 22.72 -3.41 3.93
C ARG A 30 22.96 -4.35 5.11
N LYS A 31 22.07 -4.30 6.09
CA LYS A 31 22.06 -5.25 7.22
C LYS A 31 21.69 -6.66 6.74
N TYR A 32 21.70 -7.61 7.67
CA TYR A 32 21.26 -8.97 7.41
C TYR A 32 19.77 -9.00 7.03
N GLU A 33 19.40 -9.69 5.95
CA GLU A 33 18.04 -9.72 5.38
C GLU A 33 17.50 -11.14 5.14
N TRP A 34 18.33 -12.18 5.30
CA TRP A 34 17.87 -13.55 5.09
C TRP A 34 16.85 -13.99 6.14
N ASN A 35 15.88 -14.79 5.72
CA ASN A 35 14.96 -15.46 6.63
C ASN A 35 15.49 -16.86 6.98
N PRO A 36 14.95 -17.53 8.02
CA PRO A 36 15.44 -18.85 8.42
C PRO A 36 15.36 -19.93 7.32
N GLY A 37 14.38 -19.86 6.41
CA GLY A 37 14.29 -20.78 5.27
C GLY A 37 15.48 -20.66 4.34
N MET A 38 15.91 -19.44 4.02
CA MET A 38 17.11 -19.20 3.19
C MET A 38 18.40 -19.72 3.86
N VAL A 39 18.43 -19.77 5.20
CA VAL A 39 19.54 -20.39 5.94
C VAL A 39 19.54 -21.90 5.76
N SER A 40 18.36 -22.54 5.85
CA SER A 40 18.20 -23.96 5.51
C SER A 40 18.65 -24.24 4.08
N ASP A 41 18.19 -23.46 3.08
CA ASP A 41 18.56 -23.65 1.67
C ASP A 41 20.08 -23.60 1.45
N LEU A 42 20.77 -22.69 2.14
CA LEU A 42 22.23 -22.61 2.09
C LEU A 42 22.89 -23.84 2.71
N LEU A 43 22.41 -24.28 3.88
CA LEU A 43 22.94 -25.47 4.54
C LEU A 43 22.70 -26.71 3.68
N ILE A 44 21.55 -26.85 3.05
CA ILE A 44 21.21 -27.94 2.11
C ILE A 44 22.18 -27.91 0.92
N SER A 45 22.41 -26.74 0.34
CA SER A 45 23.35 -26.58 -0.78
C SER A 45 24.78 -26.97 -0.39
N ILE A 46 25.22 -26.59 0.81
CA ILE A 46 26.53 -26.97 1.36
C ILE A 46 26.60 -28.48 1.58
N PHE A 47 25.54 -29.05 2.12
CA PHE A 47 25.46 -30.47 2.46
C PHE A 47 25.50 -31.36 1.21
N GLN A 48 24.92 -30.90 0.09
CA GLN A 48 24.97 -31.56 -1.21
C GLN A 48 26.22 -31.20 -2.04
N ASP A 49 27.22 -30.51 -1.47
CA ASP A 49 28.42 -30.03 -2.16
C ASP A 49 28.12 -29.16 -3.41
N TYR A 50 26.97 -28.49 -3.44
CA TYR A 50 26.61 -27.58 -4.52
C TYR A 50 27.41 -26.27 -4.46
N TYR A 51 27.55 -25.62 -5.60
CA TYR A 51 28.22 -24.32 -5.68
C TYR A 51 27.40 -23.24 -4.98
N THR A 52 27.93 -22.70 -3.87
CA THR A 52 27.25 -21.70 -3.04
C THR A 52 27.76 -20.27 -3.29
N GLY A 53 28.53 -20.05 -4.35
CA GLY A 53 29.06 -18.74 -4.75
C GLY A 53 30.44 -18.39 -4.19
N LEU A 54 31.10 -17.41 -4.81
CA LEU A 54 32.35 -16.80 -4.33
C LEU A 54 32.11 -15.95 -3.06
N LEU A 55 33.05 -15.93 -2.12
CA LEU A 55 33.14 -14.89 -1.08
C LEU A 55 34.16 -13.84 -1.50
N LEU A 56 33.75 -12.57 -1.53
CA LEU A 56 34.64 -11.46 -1.87
C LEU A 56 34.97 -10.66 -0.62
N PHE A 57 36.26 -10.51 -0.34
CA PHE A 57 36.79 -9.73 0.76
C PHE A 57 37.60 -8.54 0.26
N TRP A 58 37.75 -7.54 1.12
CA TRP A 58 38.70 -6.46 0.95
C TRP A 58 39.58 -6.39 2.19
N GLU A 59 40.89 -6.49 1.99
CA GLU A 59 41.87 -6.30 3.05
C GLU A 59 41.79 -4.85 3.54
N PHE A 60 41.52 -4.68 4.83
CA PHE A 60 41.22 -3.38 5.41
C PHE A 60 42.48 -2.50 5.43
N PRO A 61 42.52 -1.32 4.78
CA PRO A 61 43.64 -0.41 4.95
C PRO A 61 43.61 0.17 6.38
N GLU A 62 44.77 0.20 7.04
CA GLU A 62 44.94 0.64 8.45
C GLU A 62 44.26 1.99 8.78
N GLN A 63 44.05 2.85 7.79
CA GLN A 63 43.50 4.20 7.92
C GLN A 63 41.96 4.28 7.99
N LEU A 64 41.23 3.22 7.62
CA LEU A 64 39.74 3.18 7.71
C LEU A 64 39.23 2.65 9.06
N ALA A 65 40.15 2.33 9.99
CA ALA A 65 39.93 1.52 11.18
C ALA A 65 39.06 2.11 12.30
N ILE A 66 38.44 3.29 12.15
CA ILE A 66 37.69 3.91 13.26
C ILE A 66 36.18 3.93 12.99
N GLY A 67 35.49 2.85 13.38
CA GLY A 67 34.05 2.87 13.74
C GLY A 67 33.03 2.93 12.59
N GLU A 68 33.41 2.50 11.39
CA GLU A 68 32.54 2.56 10.20
C GLU A 68 32.13 1.21 9.61
N TRP A 69 31.98 0.22 10.48
CA TRP A 69 31.58 -1.13 10.12
C TRP A 69 30.66 -1.73 11.19
N ASP A 70 29.98 -2.81 10.84
CA ASP A 70 29.18 -3.64 11.73
C ASP A 70 29.83 -5.04 11.87
N PRO A 71 29.65 -5.74 13.00
CA PRO A 71 29.99 -7.14 13.10
C PRO A 71 29.02 -7.98 12.26
N LEU A 72 29.42 -9.20 11.93
CA LEU A 72 28.48 -10.17 11.38
C LEU A 72 27.36 -10.45 12.38
N TRP A 73 26.19 -10.81 11.85
CA TRP A 73 25.05 -11.01 12.74
C TRP A 73 25.30 -12.18 13.69
N GLY A 74 25.38 -11.87 14.98
CA GLY A 74 25.56 -12.87 16.03
C GLY A 74 26.96 -12.88 16.62
N ALA A 75 27.95 -12.33 15.92
CA ALA A 75 29.29 -12.14 16.42
C ALA A 75 29.37 -10.91 17.34
N ASP A 76 30.37 -10.91 18.22
CA ASP A 76 30.72 -9.76 19.05
C ASP A 76 31.38 -8.66 18.21
N GLN A 77 31.54 -7.47 18.81
CA GLN A 77 32.18 -6.34 18.14
C GLN A 77 33.70 -6.60 18.05
N PRO A 78 34.29 -6.70 16.84
CA PRO A 78 35.71 -6.95 16.70
C PRO A 78 36.55 -5.74 17.11
N GLU A 79 37.65 -5.95 17.82
CA GLU A 79 38.57 -4.86 18.17
C GLU A 79 39.49 -4.48 17.00
N ASN A 80 40.01 -5.48 16.27
CA ASN A 80 40.99 -5.29 15.20
C ASN A 80 40.60 -6.10 13.95
N PRO A 81 39.62 -5.64 13.17
CA PRO A 81 39.20 -6.36 11.98
C PRO A 81 40.25 -6.31 10.87
N TYR A 82 40.36 -7.39 10.10
CA TYR A 82 41.35 -7.53 9.03
C TYR A 82 40.70 -7.49 7.63
N PHE A 83 39.48 -8.01 7.50
CA PHE A 83 38.76 -8.12 6.23
C PHE A 83 37.37 -7.48 6.29
N ALA A 84 37.08 -6.62 5.32
CA ALA A 84 35.73 -6.22 4.98
C ALA A 84 35.10 -7.23 4.03
N ILE A 85 33.91 -7.75 4.35
CA ILE A 85 33.16 -8.61 3.45
C ILE A 85 32.48 -7.73 2.40
N LEU A 86 32.77 -7.93 1.12
CA LEU A 86 32.15 -7.24 -0.01
C LEU A 86 31.02 -8.04 -0.65
N ASP A 87 31.16 -9.36 -0.71
CA ASP A 87 30.08 -10.27 -1.13
C ASP A 87 30.09 -11.53 -0.27
N GLY A 88 28.90 -12.08 -0.03
CA GLY A 88 28.71 -13.25 0.83
C GLY A 88 28.43 -12.95 2.30
N GLN A 89 28.22 -11.69 2.67
CA GLN A 89 27.91 -11.30 4.07
C GLN A 89 26.71 -12.06 4.67
N GLN A 90 25.68 -12.32 3.85
CA GLN A 90 24.46 -13.03 4.28
C GLN A 90 24.76 -14.53 4.50
N ARG A 91 25.57 -15.14 3.62
CA ARG A 91 25.97 -16.55 3.72
C ARG A 91 26.80 -16.78 4.98
N LEU A 92 27.86 -15.99 5.17
CA LEU A 92 28.75 -16.16 6.30
C LEU A 92 28.06 -15.85 7.64
N SER A 93 27.22 -14.82 7.71
CA SER A 93 26.41 -14.53 8.91
C SER A 93 25.41 -15.66 9.21
N SER A 94 24.81 -16.27 8.18
CA SER A 94 23.87 -17.38 8.34
C SER A 94 24.54 -18.64 8.88
N LEU A 95 25.70 -18.99 8.33
CA LEU A 95 26.49 -20.13 8.81
C LEU A 95 26.94 -19.93 10.25
N TYR A 96 27.44 -18.73 10.58
CA TYR A 96 27.80 -18.40 11.95
C TYR A 96 26.60 -18.54 12.88
N TYR A 97 25.45 -17.96 12.54
CA TYR A 97 24.26 -18.06 13.37
C TYR A 97 23.75 -19.51 13.51
N ALA A 98 23.75 -20.30 12.44
CA ALA A 98 23.24 -21.67 12.46
C ALA A 98 24.12 -22.62 13.28
N LEU A 99 25.45 -22.49 13.18
CA LEU A 99 26.41 -23.42 13.78
C LEU A 99 26.90 -22.96 15.16
N TYR A 100 27.06 -21.65 15.39
CA TYR A 100 27.45 -21.16 16.72
C TYR A 100 26.24 -20.94 17.64
N ALA A 101 25.05 -20.75 17.06
CA ALA A 101 23.80 -20.39 17.76
C ALA A 101 24.05 -19.37 18.90
N PRO A 102 24.47 -18.15 18.54
CA PRO A 102 24.80 -17.11 19.51
C PRO A 102 23.58 -16.77 20.38
N ASN A 103 23.80 -16.24 21.58
CA ASN A 103 22.73 -15.73 22.45
C ASN A 103 22.17 -14.40 21.93
N LYS A 104 21.68 -14.42 20.70
CA LYS A 104 21.09 -13.31 19.98
C LYS A 104 19.88 -13.81 19.22
N LYS A 105 18.76 -13.11 19.33
CA LYS A 105 17.53 -13.44 18.59
C LYS A 105 17.78 -13.34 17.08
N PHE A 106 17.00 -14.06 16.30
CA PHE A 106 17.12 -14.02 14.84
C PHE A 106 16.75 -12.61 14.33
N PRO A 107 17.41 -12.10 13.27
CA PRO A 107 17.15 -10.77 12.72
C PRO A 107 15.68 -10.47 12.51
N TYR A 108 15.23 -9.33 13.03
CA TYR A 108 13.83 -8.87 12.94
C TYR A 108 12.78 -9.81 13.53
N ARG A 109 13.20 -10.78 14.36
CA ARG A 109 12.32 -11.69 15.10
C ARG A 109 12.48 -11.51 16.60
N ASN A 110 11.44 -11.86 17.34
CA ASN A 110 11.45 -11.83 18.81
C ASN A 110 11.85 -13.18 19.43
N THR A 111 12.33 -14.12 18.63
CA THR A 111 12.64 -15.52 18.96
C THR A 111 14.04 -15.91 18.51
N TYR A 112 14.61 -16.92 19.19
CA TYR A 112 15.80 -17.66 18.77
C TYR A 112 15.40 -18.75 17.78
N TYR A 113 16.36 -19.18 16.98
CA TYR A 113 16.21 -20.23 15.97
C TYR A 113 17.39 -21.18 16.10
N MET A 114 17.12 -22.47 16.01
CA MET A 114 18.12 -23.53 15.99
C MET A 114 17.84 -24.44 14.79
N PHE A 115 18.91 -24.84 14.11
CA PHE A 115 18.85 -25.64 12.88
C PHE A 115 19.23 -27.08 13.18
N PHE A 116 18.56 -28.00 12.49
CA PHE A 116 18.65 -29.43 12.71
C PHE A 116 18.76 -30.15 11.37
N LEU A 117 19.49 -31.26 11.37
CA LEU A 117 19.42 -32.28 10.34
C LEU A 117 18.38 -33.32 10.76
N ASP A 118 17.41 -33.61 9.88
CA ASP A 118 16.57 -34.79 9.98
C ASP A 118 17.36 -35.99 9.47
N LEU A 119 17.57 -36.96 10.36
CA LEU A 119 18.41 -38.11 10.06
C LEU A 119 17.68 -39.11 9.17
N ASN A 120 16.35 -39.21 9.23
CA ASN A 120 15.60 -40.11 8.36
C ASN A 120 15.68 -39.63 6.91
N GLU A 121 15.37 -38.35 6.68
CA GLU A 121 15.45 -37.75 5.35
C GLU A 121 16.90 -37.80 4.82
N TYR A 122 17.88 -37.63 5.70
CA TYR A 122 19.29 -37.78 5.33
C TYR A 122 19.65 -39.20 4.87
N ILE A 123 19.20 -40.23 5.59
CA ILE A 123 19.47 -41.63 5.28
C ILE A 123 18.79 -42.04 3.97
N ASP A 124 17.61 -41.50 3.70
CA ASP A 124 16.82 -41.77 2.49
C ASP A 124 17.28 -40.94 1.27
N ASP A 125 18.41 -40.25 1.37
CA ASP A 125 18.95 -39.34 0.35
C ASP A 125 17.98 -38.20 -0.04
N ASN A 126 16.98 -37.88 0.80
CA ASN A 126 16.05 -36.77 0.62
C ASN A 126 16.62 -35.45 1.17
N TYR A 127 17.72 -35.01 0.60
CA TYR A 127 18.47 -33.84 1.07
C TYR A 127 17.67 -32.52 1.06
N GLU A 128 16.64 -32.39 0.21
CA GLU A 128 15.83 -31.18 0.13
C GLU A 128 15.03 -30.93 1.42
N ASP A 129 14.59 -32.00 2.09
CA ASP A 129 13.82 -31.92 3.34
C ASP A 129 14.69 -32.19 4.59
N ALA A 130 15.95 -32.57 4.40
CA ALA A 130 16.84 -32.98 5.49
C ALA A 130 17.22 -31.85 6.47
N ILE A 131 17.07 -30.56 6.13
CA ILE A 131 17.43 -29.47 7.04
C ILE A 131 16.24 -28.59 7.37
N PHE A 132 15.92 -28.53 8.66
CA PHE A 132 14.82 -27.73 9.17
C PHE A 132 15.25 -26.92 10.41
N TYR A 133 14.35 -26.05 10.89
CA TYR A 133 14.60 -25.21 12.06
C TYR A 133 13.44 -25.21 13.04
N LYS A 134 13.74 -25.08 14.34
CA LYS A 134 12.76 -24.82 15.40
C LYS A 134 13.01 -23.43 16.00
N PHE A 135 11.95 -22.72 16.39
CA PHE A 135 12.06 -21.41 17.06
C PHE A 135 11.69 -21.49 18.54
N SER A 136 12.30 -20.64 19.36
CA SER A 136 12.03 -20.56 20.81
C SER A 136 12.07 -19.13 21.32
N LYS A 137 11.32 -18.82 22.38
CA LYS A 137 11.43 -17.54 23.09
C LYS A 137 12.65 -17.48 24.00
N SER A 138 13.10 -18.63 24.49
CA SER A 138 14.23 -18.78 25.40
C SER A 138 15.45 -19.28 24.65
N TYR A 139 16.62 -18.78 25.04
CA TYR A 139 17.90 -19.27 24.54
C TYR A 139 18.17 -20.67 25.10
N MET A 140 18.74 -21.56 24.27
CA MET A 140 19.19 -22.89 24.69
C MET A 140 20.73 -22.88 24.67
N ALA A 141 21.34 -23.04 25.86
CA ALA A 141 22.79 -23.10 25.98
C ALA A 141 23.33 -24.41 25.40
N ILE A 142 24.62 -24.44 25.06
CA ILE A 142 25.20 -25.61 24.41
C ILE A 142 25.23 -26.83 25.34
N GLU A 143 25.40 -26.61 26.65
CA GLU A 143 25.27 -27.66 27.67
C GLU A 143 23.86 -28.27 27.69
N ASP A 144 22.82 -27.46 27.53
CA ASP A 144 21.43 -27.96 27.46
C ASP A 144 21.21 -28.78 26.19
N VAL A 145 21.79 -28.37 25.06
CA VAL A 145 21.75 -29.15 23.81
C VAL A 145 22.45 -30.50 24.01
N LYS A 146 23.64 -30.53 24.63
CA LYS A 146 24.39 -31.75 24.92
C LYS A 146 23.64 -32.68 25.89
N ASN A 147 23.00 -32.13 26.93
CA ASN A 147 22.23 -32.90 27.91
C ASN A 147 21.02 -33.62 27.30
N ARG A 148 20.50 -33.11 26.17
CA ARG A 148 19.37 -33.70 25.45
C ARG A 148 19.77 -34.73 24.37
N LYS A 149 21.02 -35.20 24.37
CA LYS A 149 21.54 -36.12 23.35
C LYS A 149 20.68 -37.36 23.08
N ASN A 150 20.07 -37.93 24.12
CA ASN A 150 19.17 -39.08 23.98
C ASN A 150 17.81 -38.71 23.36
N ASP A 151 17.30 -37.51 23.65
CA ASP A 151 16.06 -37.01 23.01
C ASP A 151 16.27 -36.86 21.50
N TRP A 152 17.43 -36.32 21.09
CA TRP A 152 17.79 -36.12 19.68
C TRP A 152 17.86 -37.44 18.92
N ILE A 153 18.40 -38.49 19.56
CA ILE A 153 18.40 -39.85 19.01
C ILE A 153 16.97 -40.34 18.81
N ASN A 154 16.12 -40.22 19.84
CA ASN A 154 14.74 -40.70 19.78
C ASN A 154 13.87 -39.90 18.79
N GLU A 155 14.15 -38.60 18.61
CA GLU A 155 13.47 -37.73 17.66
C GLU A 155 14.00 -37.89 16.21
N ASN A 156 15.06 -38.67 15.97
CA ASN A 156 15.77 -38.81 14.69
C ASN A 156 16.32 -37.49 14.12
N ILE A 157 16.87 -36.64 14.99
CA ILE A 157 17.40 -35.34 14.57
C ILE A 157 18.78 -35.09 15.14
N PHE A 158 19.59 -34.31 14.42
CA PHE A 158 20.89 -33.85 14.87
C PHE A 158 20.96 -32.31 14.92
N PRO A 159 21.15 -31.69 16.10
CA PRO A 159 21.32 -30.24 16.19
C PRO A 159 22.63 -29.79 15.53
N LEU A 160 22.55 -29.00 14.46
CA LEU A 160 23.72 -28.58 13.67
C LEU A 160 24.73 -27.76 14.48
N ARG A 161 24.30 -27.11 15.56
CA ARG A 161 25.18 -26.38 16.48
C ARG A 161 26.29 -27.26 17.05
N LEU A 162 26.04 -28.56 17.25
CA LEU A 162 27.01 -29.48 17.84
C LEU A 162 28.26 -29.65 16.96
N LEU A 163 28.18 -29.37 15.66
CA LEU A 163 29.35 -29.39 14.76
C LEU A 163 30.43 -28.37 15.12
N HIS A 164 30.06 -27.29 15.82
CA HIS A 164 31.02 -26.31 16.30
C HIS A 164 31.67 -26.69 17.64
N ASP A 165 31.01 -27.51 18.46
CA ASP A 165 31.48 -27.84 19.81
C ASP A 165 32.63 -28.86 19.73
N LYS A 166 33.86 -28.37 19.86
CA LYS A 166 35.07 -29.22 19.78
C LYS A 166 35.06 -30.34 20.82
N ASP A 167 34.54 -30.08 22.01
CA ASP A 167 34.50 -31.05 23.10
C ASP A 167 33.55 -32.20 22.76
N PHE A 168 32.34 -31.91 22.28
CA PHE A 168 31.39 -32.90 21.81
C PHE A 168 31.94 -33.66 20.59
N MET A 169 32.44 -32.95 19.58
CA MET A 169 32.95 -33.58 18.36
C MET A 169 34.15 -34.50 18.62
N SER A 170 34.99 -34.18 19.61
CA SER A 170 36.19 -34.99 19.92
C SER A 170 35.91 -36.12 20.89
N ASN A 171 34.99 -35.94 21.86
CA ASN A 171 34.83 -36.87 22.98
C ASN A 171 33.48 -37.61 23.00
N ASP A 172 32.40 -37.00 22.49
CA ASP A 172 31.03 -37.52 22.64
C ASP A 172 30.39 -37.97 21.31
N PHE A 173 30.83 -37.42 20.17
CA PHE A 173 30.17 -37.61 18.88
C PHE A 173 30.18 -39.06 18.42
N ASP A 174 31.30 -39.77 18.60
CA ASP A 174 31.41 -41.18 18.22
C ASP A 174 30.44 -42.06 19.02
N ASP A 175 30.35 -41.83 20.32
CA ASP A 175 29.41 -42.52 21.21
C ASP A 175 27.96 -42.17 20.85
N TRP A 176 27.69 -40.91 20.51
CA TRP A 176 26.38 -40.46 20.07
C TRP A 176 25.96 -41.11 18.74
N ALA A 177 26.84 -41.09 17.72
CA ALA A 177 26.59 -41.67 16.41
C ALA A 177 26.38 -43.19 16.50
N LYS A 178 27.16 -43.87 17.34
CA LYS A 178 26.97 -45.29 17.65
C LYS A 178 25.61 -45.53 18.32
N GLY A 179 25.27 -44.74 19.34
CA GLY A 179 23.99 -44.85 20.04
C GLY A 179 22.78 -44.61 19.12
N TYR A 180 22.90 -43.68 18.18
CA TYR A 180 21.87 -43.47 17.16
C TYR A 180 21.74 -44.69 16.24
N ALA A 181 22.84 -45.16 15.64
CA ALA A 181 22.81 -46.30 14.74
C ALA A 181 22.27 -47.58 15.42
N GLU A 182 22.63 -47.81 16.69
CA GLU A 182 22.07 -48.92 17.48
C GLU A 182 20.57 -48.79 17.71
N THR A 183 20.07 -47.56 17.90
CA THR A 183 18.64 -47.29 18.11
C THR A 183 17.85 -47.46 16.82
N PHE A 184 18.38 -46.94 15.71
CA PHE A 184 17.78 -47.05 14.38
C PHE A 184 17.70 -48.50 13.90
N VAL A 185 18.78 -49.27 14.05
CA VAL A 185 18.84 -50.69 13.65
C VAL A 185 17.93 -51.57 14.52
N LYS A 186 17.70 -51.24 15.80
CA LYS A 186 16.67 -51.92 16.60
C LYS A 186 15.25 -51.73 16.06
N MET A 187 15.03 -50.71 15.23
CA MET A 187 13.75 -50.39 14.61
C MET A 187 13.63 -50.92 13.17
N THR A 188 14.70 -51.47 12.58
CA THR A 188 14.74 -52.04 11.21
C THR A 188 15.19 -53.51 11.20
N PRO A 189 14.82 -54.34 10.20
CA PRO A 189 15.20 -55.75 10.17
C PRO A 189 16.73 -55.92 10.11
N GLU A 190 17.27 -56.66 11.07
CA GLU A 190 18.69 -56.84 11.40
C GLU A 190 19.63 -57.09 10.20
N ASN A 191 20.56 -56.15 9.94
CA ASN A 191 21.79 -56.42 9.19
C ASN A 191 22.96 -55.55 9.71
N LEU A 192 24.10 -56.18 10.02
CA LEU A 192 25.31 -55.51 10.50
C LEU A 192 25.91 -54.56 9.44
N ASP A 193 25.74 -54.89 8.15
CA ASP A 193 26.21 -54.04 7.05
C ASP A 193 25.43 -52.72 6.99
N ASP A 194 24.14 -52.72 7.35
CA ASP A 194 23.30 -51.52 7.37
C ASP A 194 23.66 -50.63 8.56
N PHE A 195 24.03 -51.23 9.71
CA PHE A 195 24.62 -50.51 10.84
C PHE A 195 25.92 -49.79 10.46
N ILE A 196 26.86 -50.47 9.80
CA ILE A 196 28.16 -49.91 9.44
C ILE A 196 27.98 -48.76 8.43
N LYS A 197 27.18 -48.96 7.39
CA LYS A 197 26.87 -47.90 6.41
C LYS A 197 26.21 -46.69 7.04
N LEU A 198 25.23 -46.91 7.93
CA LEU A 198 24.55 -45.83 8.64
C LEU A 198 25.51 -45.06 9.54
N TYR A 199 26.34 -45.77 10.32
CA TYR A 199 27.33 -45.17 11.19
C TYR A 199 28.36 -44.33 10.41
N ASP A 200 28.86 -44.85 9.28
CA ASP A 200 29.77 -44.12 8.41
C ASP A 200 29.09 -42.90 7.75
N ASN A 201 27.82 -43.01 7.35
CA ASN A 201 27.03 -41.88 6.85
C ASN A 201 26.87 -40.79 7.92
N ILE A 202 26.51 -41.14 9.15
CA ILE A 202 26.38 -40.15 10.25
C ILE A 202 27.70 -39.46 10.54
N ARG A 203 28.83 -40.19 10.51
CA ARG A 203 30.16 -39.57 10.66
C ARG A 203 30.48 -38.55 9.57
N ASN A 204 29.86 -38.65 8.39
CA ASN A 204 30.03 -37.68 7.30
C ASN A 204 29.24 -36.37 7.51
N ILE A 205 28.42 -36.22 8.54
CA ILE A 205 27.69 -34.95 8.81
C ILE A 205 28.67 -33.77 9.02
N ASN A 206 29.91 -34.04 9.47
CA ASN A 206 30.95 -33.02 9.63
C ASN A 206 31.34 -32.30 8.32
N ARG A 207 30.96 -32.82 7.14
CA ARG A 207 31.24 -32.20 5.84
C ARG A 207 30.79 -30.75 5.72
N ILE A 208 29.77 -30.32 6.46
CA ILE A 208 29.38 -28.89 6.52
C ILE A 208 30.56 -28.01 6.93
N MET A 209 31.35 -28.45 7.92
CA MET A 209 32.52 -27.71 8.42
C MET A 209 33.69 -27.73 7.44
N ASP A 210 33.82 -28.81 6.66
CA ASP A 210 34.89 -29.03 5.69
C ASP A 210 34.59 -28.41 4.32
N TYR A 211 33.32 -28.07 4.05
CA TYR A 211 32.90 -27.41 2.82
C TYR A 211 33.71 -26.14 2.58
N SER A 212 34.12 -25.96 1.33
CA SER A 212 35.15 -25.01 0.95
C SER A 212 34.59 -23.95 0.02
N PHE A 213 34.54 -22.71 0.51
CA PHE A 213 34.17 -21.56 -0.32
C PHE A 213 35.35 -21.12 -1.17
N ILE A 214 35.08 -20.80 -2.44
CA ILE A 214 36.02 -20.02 -3.24
C ILE A 214 36.04 -18.61 -2.66
N THR A 215 37.23 -18.08 -2.37
CA THR A 215 37.40 -16.74 -1.83
C THR A 215 38.29 -15.90 -2.73
N HIS A 216 37.95 -14.62 -2.89
CA HIS A 216 38.82 -13.64 -3.53
C HIS A 216 38.99 -12.45 -2.60
N THR A 217 40.22 -11.96 -2.45
CA THR A 217 40.54 -10.83 -1.58
C THR A 217 41.12 -9.71 -2.42
N LEU A 218 40.50 -8.53 -2.34
CA LEU A 218 41.03 -7.30 -2.91
C LEU A 218 42.10 -6.71 -1.98
N GLY A 219 43.20 -6.25 -2.55
CA GLY A 219 44.28 -5.61 -1.82
C GLY A 219 43.88 -4.27 -1.17
N LYS A 220 44.60 -3.93 -0.09
CA LYS A 220 44.42 -2.69 0.69
C LYS A 220 44.73 -1.39 -0.08
N ASP A 221 45.35 -1.47 -1.25
CA ASP A 221 45.75 -0.36 -2.11
C ASP A 221 44.60 0.22 -2.95
N ARG A 222 43.47 -0.48 -3.04
CA ARG A 222 42.29 0.01 -3.76
C ARG A 222 41.60 1.13 -3.01
N ASP A 223 41.18 2.17 -3.73
CA ASP A 223 40.43 3.26 -3.15
C ASP A 223 38.98 2.88 -2.82
N LEU A 224 38.38 3.63 -1.89
CA LEU A 224 37.04 3.37 -1.39
C LEU A 224 35.94 3.51 -2.47
N SER A 225 36.13 4.39 -3.46
CA SER A 225 35.16 4.60 -4.54
C SER A 225 35.10 3.38 -5.46
N ASP A 226 36.26 2.84 -5.80
CA ASP A 226 36.40 1.60 -6.57
C ASP A 226 35.75 0.42 -5.83
N ILE A 227 35.96 0.31 -4.52
CA ILE A 227 35.36 -0.74 -3.69
C ILE A 227 33.83 -0.65 -3.68
N CYS A 228 33.26 0.54 -3.46
CA CYS A 228 31.81 0.74 -3.51
C CYS A 228 31.26 0.45 -4.92
N GLY A 229 32.02 0.77 -5.97
CA GLY A 229 31.67 0.45 -7.36
C GLY A 229 31.67 -1.05 -7.67
N ILE A 230 32.66 -1.79 -7.16
CA ILE A 230 32.74 -3.26 -7.30
C ILE A 230 31.56 -3.91 -6.56
N PHE A 231 31.30 -3.51 -5.32
CA PHE A 231 30.16 -3.97 -4.53
C PHE A 231 28.84 -3.81 -5.29
N ALA A 232 28.59 -2.61 -5.83
CA ALA A 232 27.37 -2.30 -6.55
C ALA A 232 27.23 -3.15 -7.83
N LYS A 233 28.31 -3.40 -8.56
CA LYS A 233 28.29 -4.20 -9.81
C LYS A 233 28.04 -5.68 -9.57
N ILE A 234 28.69 -6.27 -8.57
CA ILE A 234 28.55 -7.72 -8.28
C ILE A 234 27.12 -8.05 -7.88
N ASN A 235 26.50 -7.17 -7.09
CA ASN A 235 25.16 -7.37 -6.56
C ASN A 235 24.03 -6.95 -7.54
N GLN A 236 24.33 -6.64 -8.80
CA GLN A 236 23.30 -6.34 -9.82
C GLN A 236 22.54 -7.57 -10.33
N LYS A 237 23.13 -8.77 -10.24
CA LYS A 237 22.53 -10.02 -10.75
C LYS A 237 21.98 -10.97 -9.68
N GLY A 238 22.45 -10.87 -8.43
CA GLY A 238 22.00 -11.70 -7.28
C GLY A 238 20.75 -11.18 -6.58
N MET A 239 20.58 -11.44 -5.27
CA MET A 239 19.56 -10.78 -4.44
C MET A 239 19.70 -9.26 -4.58
N ARG A 240 18.84 -8.67 -5.42
CA ARG A 240 19.01 -7.28 -5.86
C ARG A 240 19.10 -6.36 -4.65
N LEU A 241 20.15 -5.54 -4.61
CA LEU A 241 20.21 -4.40 -3.72
C LEU A 241 19.06 -3.45 -4.05
N SER A 242 18.42 -2.91 -3.02
CA SER A 242 17.41 -1.87 -3.22
C SER A 242 18.06 -0.58 -3.76
N THR A 243 17.23 0.35 -4.25
CA THR A 243 17.75 1.67 -4.65
C THR A 243 18.45 2.35 -3.48
N PHE A 244 17.89 2.20 -2.27
CA PHE A 244 18.48 2.73 -1.04
C PHE A 244 19.85 2.12 -0.73
N ASP A 245 20.02 0.81 -0.88
CA ASP A 245 21.29 0.13 -0.59
C ASP A 245 22.40 0.56 -1.56
N LEU A 246 22.07 0.70 -2.85
CA LEU A 246 22.99 1.22 -3.86
C LEU A 246 23.35 2.68 -3.60
N MET A 247 22.37 3.51 -3.23
CA MET A 247 22.62 4.89 -2.83
C MET A 247 23.51 4.98 -1.58
N ASN A 248 23.29 4.13 -0.58
CA ASN A 248 24.15 4.07 0.60
C ASN A 248 25.61 3.77 0.23
N ALA A 249 25.84 2.91 -0.76
CA ALA A 249 27.18 2.65 -1.29
C ALA A 249 27.78 3.83 -2.06
N PHE A 250 27.06 4.41 -3.02
CA PHE A 250 27.61 5.50 -3.83
C PHE A 250 27.81 6.81 -3.06
N LEU A 251 27.06 7.01 -1.98
CA LEU A 251 27.19 8.19 -1.12
C LEU A 251 28.28 8.03 -0.05
N PHE A 252 28.74 6.81 0.23
CA PHE A 252 29.73 6.56 1.27
C PHE A 252 31.09 7.23 1.00
N PRO A 253 31.67 7.17 -0.22
CA PRO A 253 32.87 7.94 -0.56
C PRO A 253 32.69 9.45 -0.46
N GLN A 254 31.45 9.95 -0.58
CA GLN A 254 31.10 11.37 -0.47
C GLN A 254 30.96 11.87 0.99
N GLY A 255 31.33 11.04 1.98
CA GLY A 255 31.21 11.37 3.40
C GLY A 255 29.76 11.40 3.91
N ILE A 256 28.84 10.74 3.20
CA ILE A 256 27.43 10.62 3.59
C ILE A 256 27.19 9.18 4.04
N ARG A 257 26.77 9.01 5.30
CA ARG A 257 26.42 7.72 5.89
C ARG A 257 24.90 7.55 5.84
N LEU A 258 24.34 7.28 4.66
CA LEU A 258 22.90 7.31 4.42
C LEU A 258 22.13 6.39 5.39
N ARG A 259 22.62 5.17 5.63
CA ARG A 259 22.03 4.25 6.60
C ARG A 259 22.03 4.82 8.02
N LYS A 260 23.13 5.46 8.45
CA LYS A 260 23.21 6.15 9.75
C LYS A 260 22.26 7.35 9.81
N LEU A 261 22.04 8.08 8.71
CA LEU A 261 21.04 9.16 8.65
C LEU A 261 19.63 8.61 8.89
N TRP A 262 19.29 7.52 8.20
CA TRP A 262 18.01 6.81 8.39
C TRP A 262 17.85 6.23 9.80
N GLU A 263 18.92 5.76 10.42
CA GLU A 263 18.91 5.26 11.80
C GLU A 263 18.83 6.38 12.84
N LYS A 264 19.54 7.50 12.64
CA LYS A 264 19.58 8.66 13.53
C LYS A 264 18.24 9.38 13.64
N GLN A 265 17.46 9.39 12.56
CA GLN A 265 16.10 9.94 12.59
C GLN A 265 15.12 9.07 13.41
N GLY A 266 15.57 7.88 13.85
CA GLY A 266 15.73 7.56 15.28
C GLY A 266 14.59 7.74 16.27
N LYS A 267 13.30 7.71 15.85
CA LYS A 267 12.15 7.28 16.67
C LYS A 267 10.88 7.09 15.80
N ASN A 268 11.02 6.17 14.85
CA ASN A 268 10.01 5.21 14.37
C ASN A 268 8.61 5.66 13.91
N GLU A 269 8.33 6.90 13.55
CA GLU A 269 7.03 7.18 12.91
C GLU A 269 6.99 6.61 11.48
N LEU A 270 7.93 7.00 10.61
CA LEU A 270 7.96 6.50 9.22
C LEU A 270 8.30 4.99 9.12
N LYS A 271 9.12 4.46 10.03
CA LYS A 271 9.43 3.00 10.05
C LYS A 271 8.21 2.15 10.41
N LYS A 272 7.27 2.68 11.20
CA LYS A 272 5.99 2.01 11.49
C LYS A 272 5.05 2.05 10.28
N VAL A 273 5.17 3.07 9.42
CA VAL A 273 4.42 3.18 8.16
C VAL A 273 4.86 2.10 7.17
N ASP A 274 6.13 2.12 6.76
CA ASP A 274 6.70 1.13 5.84
C ASP A 274 8.19 0.93 6.06
N ARG A 275 8.68 -0.29 5.81
CA ARG A 275 10.13 -0.58 5.82
C ARG A 275 10.86 0.16 4.69
N SER A 276 10.18 0.41 3.58
CA SER A 276 10.68 1.05 2.36
C SER A 276 10.62 2.58 2.41
N MET A 277 10.21 3.18 3.53
CA MET A 277 10.14 4.64 3.67
C MET A 277 11.50 5.32 3.46
N ASN A 278 12.61 4.63 3.74
CA ASN A 278 13.96 5.08 3.43
C ASN A 278 14.16 5.36 1.92
N GLU A 279 13.61 4.51 1.06
CA GLU A 279 13.63 4.71 -0.39
C GLU A 279 12.63 5.79 -0.81
N TYR A 280 11.46 5.86 -0.17
CA TYR A 280 10.47 6.90 -0.49
C TYR A 280 10.95 8.32 -0.18
N ILE A 281 11.78 8.50 0.86
CA ILE A 281 12.43 9.80 1.13
C ILE A 281 13.32 10.21 -0.05
N LEU A 282 14.11 9.27 -0.61
CA LEU A 282 14.92 9.53 -1.80
C LEU A 282 14.05 9.85 -3.03
N LYS A 283 12.92 9.14 -3.19
CA LYS A 283 11.96 9.43 -4.26
C LYS A 283 11.34 10.83 -4.13
N LEU A 284 10.99 11.25 -2.91
CA LEU A 284 10.51 12.61 -2.61
C LEU A 284 11.57 13.65 -2.97
N MET A 285 12.83 13.47 -2.54
CA MET A 285 13.96 14.33 -2.95
C MET A 285 14.07 14.44 -4.47
N SER A 286 13.95 13.30 -5.16
CA SER A 286 14.03 13.22 -6.61
C SER A 286 12.87 13.95 -7.30
N LEU A 287 11.63 13.77 -6.84
CA LEU A 287 10.49 14.54 -7.32
C LEU A 287 10.74 16.05 -7.17
N TYR A 288 11.14 16.49 -5.97
CA TYR A 288 11.37 17.91 -5.71
C TYR A 288 12.47 18.53 -6.59
N LYS A 289 13.58 17.83 -6.82
CA LYS A 289 14.72 18.35 -7.59
C LYS A 289 14.56 18.24 -9.11
N GLN A 290 13.79 17.28 -9.61
CA GLN A 290 13.80 16.95 -11.05
C GLN A 290 12.51 16.31 -11.58
N ASP A 291 11.40 16.31 -10.84
CA ASP A 291 10.06 15.89 -11.27
C ASP A 291 9.87 14.38 -11.56
N TYR A 292 10.94 13.59 -11.45
CA TYR A 292 10.94 12.15 -11.70
C TYR A 292 11.60 11.41 -10.54
N CYS A 293 11.16 10.19 -10.25
CA CYS A 293 11.59 9.47 -9.05
C CYS A 293 11.89 7.98 -9.23
N SER A 294 11.96 7.46 -10.47
CA SER A 294 12.42 6.08 -10.66
C SER A 294 13.88 5.94 -10.21
N SER A 295 14.35 4.71 -9.95
CA SER A 295 15.70 4.46 -9.43
C SER A 295 16.80 5.18 -10.21
N LYS A 296 16.66 5.25 -11.54
CA LYS A 296 17.58 6.01 -12.42
C LYS A 296 17.72 7.48 -11.97
N TYR A 297 16.60 8.15 -11.69
CA TYR A 297 16.58 9.55 -11.29
C TYR A 297 17.07 9.72 -9.85
N VAL A 298 16.75 8.79 -8.95
CA VAL A 298 17.29 8.81 -7.59
C VAL A 298 18.82 8.81 -7.59
N PHE A 299 19.47 8.04 -8.46
CA PHE A 299 20.94 8.07 -8.59
C PHE A 299 21.50 9.42 -9.02
N TYR A 300 20.73 10.25 -9.71
CA TYR A 300 21.17 11.60 -10.08
C TYR A 300 21.30 12.56 -8.89
N LEU A 301 20.85 12.15 -7.69
CA LEU A 301 21.05 12.88 -6.45
C LEU A 301 22.44 12.68 -5.83
N ILE A 302 23.28 11.80 -6.40
CA ILE A 302 24.67 11.64 -5.94
C ILE A 302 25.42 12.98 -6.14
N PRO A 303 26.07 13.53 -5.10
CA PRO A 303 26.80 14.79 -5.21
C PRO A 303 27.79 14.83 -6.38
N GLN A 304 27.85 15.98 -7.06
CA GLN A 304 28.72 16.25 -8.20
C GLN A 304 28.51 15.37 -9.44
N MET A 305 27.50 14.49 -9.44
CA MET A 305 27.19 13.65 -10.59
C MET A 305 26.77 14.52 -11.78
N LYS A 306 27.49 14.37 -12.90
CA LYS A 306 27.23 15.10 -14.15
C LYS A 306 26.22 14.33 -15.00
N ILE A 307 25.01 14.85 -15.11
CA ILE A 307 23.91 14.21 -15.84
C ILE A 307 23.56 14.99 -17.11
N LYS A 308 23.13 14.28 -18.15
CA LYS A 308 22.58 14.89 -19.37
C LYS A 308 21.06 14.80 -19.32
N LYS A 309 20.39 15.95 -19.16
CA LYS A 309 18.93 16.03 -19.34
C LYS A 309 18.59 16.09 -20.83
N ARG A 310 17.41 15.59 -21.19
CA ARG A 310 16.99 15.46 -22.60
C ARG A 310 16.91 16.81 -23.30
N ASP A 311 16.55 17.86 -22.56
CA ASP A 311 16.19 19.18 -23.10
C ASP A 311 17.22 20.27 -22.75
N GLU A 312 18.36 19.91 -22.16
CA GLU A 312 19.40 20.87 -21.75
C GLU A 312 20.69 20.68 -22.55
N ILE A 313 21.30 21.78 -22.98
CA ILE A 313 22.60 21.78 -23.64
C ILE A 313 23.68 21.68 -22.56
N GLY A 314 24.32 20.51 -22.46
CA GLY A 314 25.44 20.26 -21.56
C GLY A 314 25.15 19.21 -20.49
N LYS A 315 26.06 19.09 -19.53
CA LYS A 315 25.85 18.27 -18.33
C LYS A 315 25.59 19.18 -17.14
N ILE A 316 24.55 18.88 -16.37
CA ILE A 316 24.24 19.60 -15.13
C ILE A 316 24.60 18.75 -13.90
N THR A 317 24.68 19.43 -12.76
CA THR A 317 24.79 18.82 -11.44
C THR A 317 23.50 19.17 -10.68
N LEU A 318 22.82 18.16 -10.10
CA LEU A 318 21.59 18.39 -9.33
C LEU A 318 21.88 18.66 -7.86
N VAL A 319 22.90 18.02 -7.31
CA VAL A 319 23.33 18.15 -5.91
C VAL A 319 24.82 18.45 -5.93
N GLU A 320 25.21 19.60 -5.39
CA GLU A 320 26.58 20.11 -5.48
C GLU A 320 27.51 19.39 -4.51
N ASP A 321 27.07 19.16 -3.27
CA ASP A 321 27.91 18.61 -2.22
C ASP A 321 27.14 17.77 -1.19
N SER A 322 27.89 17.22 -0.23
CA SER A 322 27.32 16.38 0.83
C SER A 322 26.47 17.14 1.85
N LYS A 323 26.64 18.45 1.96
CA LYS A 323 25.84 19.31 2.85
C LYS A 323 24.48 19.56 2.22
N GLU A 324 24.41 19.85 0.92
CA GLU A 324 23.16 19.98 0.18
C GLU A 324 22.37 18.67 0.25
N PHE A 325 23.01 17.52 0.01
CA PHE A 325 22.34 16.22 0.10
C PHE A 325 21.69 16.00 1.47
N LYS A 326 22.42 16.26 2.57
CA LYS A 326 21.90 16.10 3.95
C LYS A 326 20.73 17.04 4.21
N ASN A 327 20.80 18.30 3.76
CA ASN A 327 19.69 19.24 3.87
C ASN A 327 18.46 18.79 3.07
N LEU A 328 18.64 18.25 1.86
CA LEU A 328 17.54 17.69 1.08
C LEU A 328 16.92 16.48 1.77
N TRP A 329 17.75 15.60 2.33
CA TRP A 329 17.30 14.44 3.10
C TRP A 329 16.46 14.85 4.32
N ASP A 330 16.93 15.82 5.11
CA ASP A 330 16.22 16.29 6.31
C ASP A 330 14.88 16.96 5.95
N ASN A 331 14.84 17.77 4.89
CA ASN A 331 13.58 18.35 4.40
C ASN A 331 12.62 17.27 3.88
N ALA A 332 13.12 16.34 3.07
CA ALA A 332 12.30 15.25 2.55
C ALA A 332 11.73 14.37 3.68
N TYR A 333 12.53 14.08 4.70
CA TYR A 333 12.06 13.37 5.90
C TYR A 333 10.95 14.16 6.62
N HIS A 334 11.14 15.46 6.83
CA HIS A 334 10.14 16.34 7.44
C HIS A 334 8.82 16.37 6.66
N TYR A 335 8.88 16.53 5.34
CA TYR A 335 7.67 16.54 4.51
C TYR A 335 7.02 15.17 4.34
N ALA A 336 7.78 14.08 4.42
CA ALA A 336 7.21 12.74 4.52
C ALA A 336 6.43 12.57 5.83
N ILE A 337 6.92 13.09 6.95
CA ILE A 337 6.16 13.12 8.22
C ILE A 337 4.89 13.94 8.06
N LYS A 338 4.96 15.17 7.54
CA LYS A 338 3.77 16.01 7.32
C LYS A 338 2.71 15.32 6.45
N ALA A 339 3.14 14.60 5.40
CA ALA A 339 2.24 13.83 4.55
C ALA A 339 1.59 12.68 5.34
N VAL A 340 2.36 11.93 6.12
CA VAL A 340 1.84 10.86 7.00
C VAL A 340 0.87 11.41 8.04
N GLU A 341 1.21 12.52 8.71
CA GLU A 341 0.33 13.18 9.68
C GLU A 341 -1.01 13.57 9.05
N ARG A 342 -0.99 14.20 7.87
CA ARG A 342 -2.20 14.58 7.14
C ARG A 342 -3.02 13.36 6.69
N ILE A 343 -2.36 12.25 6.36
CA ILE A 343 -3.04 10.99 6.05
C ILE A 343 -3.71 10.38 7.28
N MET A 344 -3.03 10.42 8.43
CA MET A 344 -3.47 9.72 9.64
C MET A 344 -4.43 10.53 10.51
N ASN A 345 -4.41 11.85 10.40
CA ASN A 345 -5.25 12.74 11.21
C ASN A 345 -6.71 12.75 10.75
N ILE A 346 -7.56 13.28 11.64
CA ILE A 346 -8.97 13.53 11.39
C ILE A 346 -9.19 15.03 11.52
N GLY A 347 -9.43 15.66 10.37
CA GLY A 347 -9.59 17.10 10.22
C GLY A 347 -10.24 17.39 8.87
N LYS A 348 -10.63 18.64 8.65
CA LYS A 348 -11.39 19.05 7.44
C LYS A 348 -10.68 18.65 6.14
N ASN A 349 -9.34 18.66 6.13
CA ASN A 349 -8.51 18.41 4.95
C ASN A 349 -7.56 17.20 5.15
N ASP A 350 -7.84 16.35 6.15
CA ASP A 350 -7.07 15.14 6.49
C ASP A 350 -7.81 13.88 6.04
N PHE A 351 -7.16 12.71 6.12
CA PHE A 351 -7.64 11.50 5.44
C PHE A 351 -8.05 10.32 6.33
N GLY A 352 -8.02 10.44 7.66
CA GLY A 352 -8.67 9.49 8.56
C GLY A 352 -8.01 8.12 8.71
N ALA A 353 -6.76 7.94 8.29
CA ALA A 353 -6.03 6.68 8.50
C ALA A 353 -5.55 6.56 9.96
N ILE A 354 -6.47 6.28 10.88
CA ILE A 354 -6.22 6.17 12.33
C ILE A 354 -5.21 5.09 12.73
N LYS A 355 -4.75 4.26 11.78
CA LYS A 355 -3.67 3.27 11.91
C LYS A 355 -2.80 3.27 10.67
N TYR A 356 -1.52 2.93 10.81
CA TYR A 356 -0.60 2.80 9.67
C TYR A 356 -1.07 1.76 8.63
N ASP A 357 -1.72 0.69 9.08
CA ASP A 357 -2.26 -0.36 8.19
C ASP A 357 -3.47 0.14 7.38
N PHE A 358 -4.10 1.25 7.78
CA PHE A 358 -5.20 1.87 7.05
C PHE A 358 -4.71 2.89 6.01
N ILE A 359 -3.40 3.16 5.94
CA ILE A 359 -2.83 3.95 4.86
C ILE A 359 -2.99 3.16 3.56
N GLN A 360 -3.81 3.66 2.65
CA GLN A 360 -4.27 2.98 1.44
C GLN A 360 -3.11 2.57 0.53
N ASN A 361 -2.26 3.55 0.17
CA ASN A 361 -1.06 3.30 -0.62
C ASN A 361 0.08 4.21 -0.19
N LYS A 362 1.12 3.59 0.39
CA LYS A 362 2.25 4.30 0.98
C LYS A 362 3.14 4.99 -0.06
N THR A 363 3.02 4.64 -1.34
CA THR A 363 3.71 5.35 -2.45
C THR A 363 3.10 6.72 -2.75
N MET A 364 1.94 7.05 -2.19
CA MET A 364 1.37 8.41 -2.24
C MET A 364 2.11 9.38 -1.30
N ILE A 365 2.73 8.90 -0.23
CA ILE A 365 3.47 9.71 0.76
C ILE A 365 4.58 10.55 0.10
N PRO A 366 5.50 9.98 -0.71
CA PRO A 366 6.56 10.77 -1.33
C PRO A 366 6.06 11.85 -2.29
N VAL A 367 5.01 11.59 -3.08
CA VAL A 367 4.45 12.61 -3.99
C VAL A 367 3.71 13.70 -3.22
N MET A 368 2.88 13.34 -2.24
CA MET A 368 2.19 14.29 -1.38
C MET A 368 3.18 15.18 -0.61
N GLY A 369 4.22 14.57 -0.02
CA GLY A 369 5.27 15.31 0.68
C GLY A 369 6.03 16.25 -0.25
N ALA A 370 6.36 15.83 -1.48
CA ALA A 370 7.01 16.70 -2.46
C ALA A 370 6.11 17.86 -2.91
N ILE A 371 4.81 17.63 -3.10
CA ILE A 371 3.82 18.67 -3.43
C ILE A 371 3.72 19.69 -2.30
N MET A 372 3.57 19.23 -1.05
CA MET A 372 3.51 20.10 0.13
C MET A 372 4.81 20.90 0.31
N TRP A 373 5.97 20.27 0.07
CA TRP A 373 7.26 20.96 0.11
C TRP A 373 7.34 22.06 -0.95
N LYS A 374 6.93 21.76 -2.18
CA LYS A 374 6.95 22.73 -3.27
C LYS A 374 6.01 23.91 -3.00
N TYR A 375 4.81 23.62 -2.49
CA TYR A 375 3.84 24.64 -2.11
C TYR A 375 4.42 25.59 -1.04
N GLU A 376 4.86 25.04 0.10
CA GLU A 376 5.33 25.85 1.23
C GLU A 376 6.60 26.65 0.91
N LYS A 377 7.46 26.12 0.04
CA LYS A 377 8.73 26.78 -0.31
C LYS A 377 8.56 27.87 -1.38
N ASP A 378 7.81 27.58 -2.43
CA ASP A 378 7.84 28.36 -3.67
C ASP A 378 6.49 29.00 -4.03
N TYR A 379 5.39 28.55 -3.42
CA TYR A 379 4.02 28.96 -3.80
C TYR A 379 3.11 29.26 -2.60
N SER A 380 3.68 29.66 -1.46
CA SER A 380 2.92 30.00 -0.25
C SER A 380 2.02 31.23 -0.41
N ASN A 381 2.15 31.94 -1.53
CA ASN A 381 1.27 33.04 -1.94
C ASN A 381 -0.07 32.55 -2.50
N ILE A 382 -0.18 31.29 -2.90
CA ILE A 382 -1.45 30.68 -3.31
C ILE A 382 -2.28 30.41 -2.06
N ASP A 383 -3.57 30.75 -2.12
CA ASP A 383 -4.53 30.53 -1.03
C ASP A 383 -4.44 29.11 -0.46
N ARG A 384 -4.29 29.03 0.87
CA ARG A 384 -4.04 27.76 1.54
C ARG A 384 -5.23 26.81 1.44
N GLN A 385 -6.45 27.35 1.55
CA GLN A 385 -7.66 26.54 1.45
C GLN A 385 -7.80 25.95 0.05
N LEU A 386 -7.58 26.76 -1.01
CA LEU A 386 -7.55 26.27 -2.39
C LEU A 386 -6.57 25.11 -2.61
N PHE A 387 -5.34 25.25 -2.11
CA PHE A 387 -4.34 24.18 -2.21
C PHE A 387 -4.78 22.93 -1.44
N ASP A 388 -5.28 23.10 -0.21
CA ASP A 388 -5.71 21.98 0.61
C ASP A 388 -6.91 21.24 0.04
N ASP A 389 -7.87 21.95 -0.57
CA ASP A 389 -9.02 21.37 -1.26
C ASP A 389 -8.57 20.52 -2.46
N LEU A 390 -7.67 21.05 -3.30
CA LEU A 390 -7.15 20.31 -4.44
C LEU A 390 -6.31 19.10 -4.04
N LEU A 391 -5.48 19.22 -3.00
CA LEU A 391 -4.71 18.07 -2.49
C LEU A 391 -5.66 16.99 -1.96
N SER A 392 -6.75 17.38 -1.31
CA SER A 392 -7.75 16.44 -0.78
C SER A 392 -8.50 15.74 -1.91
N LYS A 393 -8.91 16.48 -2.94
CA LYS A 393 -9.45 15.92 -4.20
C LYS A 393 -8.51 14.86 -4.76
N TRP A 394 -7.28 15.27 -5.09
CA TRP A 394 -6.29 14.39 -5.67
C TRP A 394 -6.10 13.10 -4.85
N TYR A 395 -6.05 13.20 -3.52
CA TYR A 395 -5.90 12.05 -2.64
C TYR A 395 -7.04 11.04 -2.80
N TRP A 396 -8.30 11.50 -2.75
CA TRP A 396 -9.45 10.61 -2.86
C TRP A 396 -9.55 9.96 -4.24
N TYR A 397 -9.33 10.72 -5.32
CA TYR A 397 -9.25 10.15 -6.67
C TYR A 397 -8.10 9.13 -6.80
N ALA A 398 -6.94 9.38 -6.20
CA ALA A 398 -5.81 8.46 -6.20
C ALA A 398 -6.07 7.17 -5.42
N THR A 399 -6.74 7.24 -4.28
CA THR A 399 -7.07 6.05 -3.49
C THR A 399 -8.18 5.20 -4.13
N ILE A 400 -9.20 5.83 -4.74
CA ILE A 400 -10.32 5.13 -5.37
C ILE A 400 -9.91 4.52 -6.71
N SER A 401 -9.11 5.22 -7.53
CA SER A 401 -8.63 4.69 -8.82
C SER A 401 -7.70 3.48 -8.66
N GLY A 402 -6.98 3.38 -7.54
CA GLY A 402 -6.04 2.28 -7.29
C GLY A 402 -4.76 2.32 -8.13
N ASP A 403 -4.54 3.36 -8.95
CA ASP A 403 -3.43 3.45 -9.92
C ASP A 403 -2.03 3.40 -9.29
N TYR A 404 -1.91 3.76 -8.00
CA TYR A 404 -0.66 3.67 -7.26
C TYR A 404 -0.24 2.23 -6.92
N SER A 405 -1.07 1.21 -7.18
CA SER A 405 -0.79 -0.19 -6.84
C SER A 405 0.15 -0.91 -7.82
N GLY A 406 0.27 -0.44 -9.07
CA GLY A 406 1.04 -1.12 -10.13
C GLY A 406 2.32 -0.41 -10.58
N SER A 407 2.21 0.81 -11.13
CA SER A 407 3.34 1.58 -11.70
C SER A 407 3.61 2.87 -10.93
N SER A 408 3.81 2.74 -9.62
CA SER A 408 3.83 3.87 -8.68
C SER A 408 4.79 5.00 -9.10
N ASP A 409 5.98 4.71 -9.61
CA ASP A 409 6.98 5.75 -9.90
C ASP A 409 6.58 6.65 -11.07
N SER A 410 6.01 6.07 -12.13
CA SER A 410 5.51 6.83 -13.27
C SER A 410 4.33 7.70 -12.87
N ILE A 411 3.42 7.14 -12.05
CA ILE A 411 2.24 7.83 -11.53
C ILE A 411 2.62 8.97 -10.59
N MET A 412 3.52 8.74 -9.63
CA MET A 412 4.06 9.78 -8.74
C MET A 412 4.66 10.95 -9.52
N SER A 413 5.47 10.63 -10.54
CA SER A 413 6.13 11.64 -11.37
C SER A 413 5.09 12.42 -12.21
N GLU A 414 4.07 11.74 -12.73
CA GLU A 414 2.94 12.34 -13.44
C GLU A 414 2.16 13.31 -12.56
N ASP A 415 1.67 12.85 -11.42
CA ASP A 415 0.86 13.66 -10.52
C ASP A 415 1.67 14.85 -9.98
N TYR A 416 2.97 14.67 -9.65
CA TYR A 416 3.83 15.78 -9.24
C TYR A 416 3.97 16.86 -10.33
N ARG A 417 4.13 16.46 -11.60
CA ARG A 417 4.21 17.41 -12.72
C ARG A 417 2.88 18.13 -12.95
N ASP A 418 1.76 17.44 -12.77
CA ASP A 418 0.44 18.04 -12.89
C ASP A 418 0.25 19.12 -11.81
N PHE A 419 0.64 18.88 -10.55
CA PHE A 419 0.66 19.90 -9.49
C PHE A 419 1.61 21.06 -9.79
N LYS A 420 2.81 20.79 -10.34
CA LYS A 420 3.72 21.87 -10.78
C LYS A 420 3.09 22.79 -11.82
N LYS A 421 2.35 22.23 -12.78
CA LYS A 421 1.59 23.02 -13.75
C LYS A 421 0.50 23.81 -13.06
N TRP A 422 -0.26 23.17 -12.17
CA TRP A 422 -1.32 23.81 -11.42
C TRP A 422 -0.83 25.00 -10.58
N PHE A 423 0.33 24.91 -9.93
CA PHE A 423 0.89 26.06 -9.19
C PHE A 423 1.12 27.31 -10.06
N ILE A 424 1.29 27.14 -11.37
CA ILE A 424 1.52 28.24 -12.31
C ILE A 424 0.18 28.80 -12.82
N ILE A 425 -0.76 27.92 -13.21
CA ILE A 425 -1.97 28.32 -13.95
C ILE A 425 -3.25 28.31 -13.11
N GLN A 426 -3.26 27.60 -11.98
CA GLN A 426 -4.37 27.45 -11.02
C GLN A 426 -5.67 26.90 -11.63
N ASP A 427 -5.57 26.06 -12.66
CA ASP A 427 -6.68 25.34 -13.30
C ASP A 427 -6.62 23.86 -12.94
N GLU A 428 -7.63 23.36 -12.22
CA GLU A 428 -7.72 21.97 -11.76
C GLU A 428 -7.74 20.95 -12.92
N SER A 429 -8.13 21.36 -14.13
CA SER A 429 -8.23 20.47 -15.31
C SER A 429 -6.89 19.83 -15.69
N VAL A 430 -5.77 20.41 -15.27
CA VAL A 430 -4.43 19.84 -15.50
C VAL A 430 -4.09 18.70 -14.56
N ILE A 431 -4.84 18.51 -13.47
CA ILE A 431 -4.70 17.37 -12.58
C ILE A 431 -5.42 16.18 -13.20
N ARG A 432 -4.72 15.41 -14.04
CA ARG A 432 -5.32 14.29 -14.79
C ARG A 432 -5.90 13.21 -13.90
N ARG A 433 -5.41 13.10 -12.66
CA ARG A 433 -5.92 12.20 -11.62
C ARG A 433 -7.43 12.37 -11.38
N LEU A 434 -7.95 13.60 -11.47
CA LEU A 434 -9.35 13.91 -11.22
C LEU A 434 -10.30 13.34 -12.28
N ASN A 435 -9.78 12.89 -13.42
CA ASN A 435 -10.57 12.31 -14.50
C ASN A 435 -10.48 10.77 -14.58
N ARG A 436 -9.85 10.12 -13.59
CA ARG A 436 -9.59 8.67 -13.61
C ARG A 436 -10.76 7.82 -13.13
N VAL A 437 -11.68 8.41 -12.38
CA VAL A 437 -12.86 7.76 -11.82
C VAL A 437 -14.02 8.73 -11.96
N ASN A 438 -15.17 8.24 -12.39
CA ASN A 438 -16.42 8.98 -12.37
C ASN A 438 -17.50 8.25 -11.55
N ASN A 439 -18.69 8.83 -11.48
CA ASN A 439 -19.80 8.27 -10.72
C ASN A 439 -20.24 6.89 -11.23
N ASP A 440 -20.24 6.66 -12.55
CA ASP A 440 -20.60 5.36 -13.14
C ASP A 440 -19.58 4.28 -12.78
N ASP A 441 -18.29 4.64 -12.73
CA ASP A 441 -17.23 3.73 -12.29
C ASP A 441 -17.44 3.31 -10.83
N ILE A 442 -17.79 4.27 -9.95
CA ILE A 442 -18.09 3.97 -8.54
C ILE A 442 -19.31 3.07 -8.40
N GLN A 443 -20.37 3.33 -9.17
CA GLN A 443 -21.59 2.50 -9.13
C GLN A 443 -21.31 1.05 -9.54
N LYS A 444 -20.38 0.84 -10.48
CA LYS A 444 -19.96 -0.48 -10.95
C LYS A 444 -18.99 -1.22 -10.02
N LEU A 445 -18.46 -0.58 -8.98
CA LEU A 445 -17.58 -1.25 -8.02
C LEU A 445 -18.32 -2.43 -7.36
N ASP A 446 -17.63 -3.53 -7.15
CA ASP A 446 -18.12 -4.61 -6.29
C ASP A 446 -17.36 -4.54 -4.96
N LEU A 447 -17.93 -3.84 -3.99
CA LEU A 447 -17.34 -3.68 -2.67
C LEU A 447 -17.42 -4.96 -1.84
N ALA A 448 -18.35 -5.87 -2.16
CA ALA A 448 -18.50 -7.13 -1.46
C ALA A 448 -17.32 -8.09 -1.75
N SER A 449 -16.71 -7.99 -2.93
CA SER A 449 -15.61 -8.87 -3.37
C SER A 449 -14.20 -8.30 -3.13
N ILE A 450 -14.05 -7.11 -2.54
CA ILE A 450 -12.71 -6.52 -2.39
C ILE A 450 -11.89 -7.22 -1.29
N ASN A 451 -10.61 -7.42 -1.58
CA ASN A 451 -9.69 -7.98 -0.61
C ASN A 451 -9.45 -7.03 0.57
N LYS A 452 -9.39 -7.60 1.78
CA LYS A 452 -9.00 -6.89 3.00
C LYS A 452 -7.63 -6.22 2.83
N GLY A 453 -7.53 -4.96 3.23
CA GLY A 453 -6.29 -4.17 3.16
C GLY A 453 -5.98 -3.60 1.76
N SER A 454 -6.85 -3.80 0.78
CA SER A 454 -6.74 -3.06 -0.50
C SER A 454 -6.94 -1.55 -0.31
N SER A 455 -6.50 -0.76 -1.30
CA SER A 455 -6.64 0.71 -1.28
C SER A 455 -8.08 1.14 -1.01
N LEU A 456 -9.03 0.58 -1.77
CA LEU A 456 -10.45 0.90 -1.65
C LEU A 456 -11.07 0.42 -0.32
N TYR A 457 -10.64 -0.74 0.18
CA TYR A 457 -11.03 -1.23 1.51
C TYR A 457 -10.66 -0.22 2.61
N ASN A 458 -9.42 0.23 2.58
CA ASN A 458 -8.89 1.19 3.53
C ASN A 458 -9.52 2.59 3.34
N THR A 459 -9.90 2.99 2.12
CA THR A 459 -10.66 4.21 1.86
C THR A 459 -11.98 4.23 2.63
N VAL A 460 -12.75 3.15 2.61
CA VAL A 460 -14.02 3.09 3.35
C VAL A 460 -13.79 3.18 4.86
N LEU A 461 -12.78 2.50 5.40
CA LEU A 461 -12.42 2.60 6.83
C LEU A 461 -12.03 4.03 7.22
N CYS A 462 -11.25 4.71 6.38
CA CYS A 462 -10.87 6.09 6.57
C CYS A 462 -12.09 7.03 6.58
N LEU A 463 -13.06 6.80 5.69
CA LEU A 463 -14.30 7.58 5.66
C LEU A 463 -15.16 7.36 6.91
N LEU A 464 -15.20 6.13 7.45
CA LEU A 464 -15.87 5.89 8.74
C LEU A 464 -15.22 6.69 9.87
N ALA A 465 -13.89 6.75 9.91
CA ALA A 465 -13.15 7.53 10.90
C ALA A 465 -13.38 9.05 10.73
N LEU A 466 -13.37 9.56 9.50
CA LEU A 466 -13.68 10.97 9.21
C LEU A 466 -15.12 11.33 9.57
N ASN A 467 -16.04 10.39 9.41
CA ASN A 467 -17.43 10.53 9.83
C ASN A 467 -17.63 10.37 11.34
N LYS A 468 -16.53 10.22 12.11
CA LYS A 468 -16.53 10.07 13.57
C LYS A 468 -17.49 8.97 14.04
N ALA A 469 -17.48 7.84 13.32
CA ALA A 469 -18.33 6.70 13.61
C ALA A 469 -18.13 6.23 15.07
N PRO A 470 -19.16 6.28 15.92
CA PRO A 470 -19.03 6.02 17.35
C PRO A 470 -19.18 4.53 17.66
N ASP A 471 -18.43 4.03 18.63
CA ASP A 471 -18.56 2.64 19.07
C ASP A 471 -20.00 2.29 19.51
N PHE A 472 -20.50 1.14 19.08
CA PHE A 472 -21.91 0.74 19.20
C PHE A 472 -22.45 0.76 20.63
N TYR A 473 -21.65 0.44 21.64
CA TYR A 473 -22.11 0.39 23.03
C TYR A 473 -21.72 1.61 23.83
N THR A 474 -20.51 2.14 23.61
CA THR A 474 -20.02 3.27 24.41
C THR A 474 -20.46 4.62 23.85
N GLY A 475 -20.93 4.67 22.59
CA GLY A 475 -21.28 5.90 21.89
C GLY A 475 -20.08 6.84 21.66
N ARG A 476 -18.86 6.39 21.98
CA ARG A 476 -17.65 7.22 21.89
C ARG A 476 -17.16 7.26 20.44
N PRO A 477 -16.93 8.46 19.87
CA PRO A 477 -16.27 8.59 18.57
C PRO A 477 -14.93 7.86 18.56
N LEU A 478 -14.66 7.15 17.47
CA LEU A 478 -13.39 6.46 17.26
C LEU A 478 -12.47 7.35 16.40
N ASP A 479 -11.72 8.25 17.05
CA ASP A 479 -10.81 9.20 16.41
C ASP A 479 -9.32 9.06 16.83
N SER A 480 -8.44 9.81 16.15
CA SER A 480 -6.97 9.70 16.25
C SER A 480 -6.37 10.34 17.52
N GLY A 481 -7.09 11.25 18.18
CA GLY A 481 -6.63 11.98 19.36
C GLY A 481 -6.84 11.24 20.67
N THR A 482 -7.63 10.18 20.64
CA THR A 482 -7.94 9.35 21.79
C THR A 482 -7.07 8.08 21.68
N PHE A 483 -6.63 7.49 22.80
CA PHE A 483 -6.12 6.10 22.88
C PHE A 483 -4.59 5.85 22.76
N LYS A 484 -3.84 6.14 23.84
CA LYS A 484 -2.68 5.30 24.22
C LYS A 484 -3.20 3.98 24.81
N GLY A 485 -3.34 2.93 24.00
CA GLY A 485 -3.48 1.55 24.50
C GLY A 485 -4.77 0.80 24.11
N ILE A 486 -5.74 1.42 23.45
CA ILE A 486 -6.94 0.72 22.97
C ILE A 486 -6.74 0.29 21.50
N LYS A 487 -7.04 -0.96 21.20
CA LYS A 487 -6.92 -1.55 19.87
C LYS A 487 -8.26 -1.39 19.13
N ILE A 488 -8.31 -0.51 18.14
CA ILE A 488 -9.47 -0.35 17.23
C ILE A 488 -9.25 -1.22 16.01
N HIS A 489 -9.97 -2.32 15.86
CA HIS A 489 -9.87 -3.13 14.64
C HIS A 489 -11.05 -2.86 13.71
N ASP A 490 -10.89 -3.22 12.45
CA ASP A 490 -12.05 -3.46 11.62
C ASP A 490 -12.73 -4.72 12.18
N HIS A 491 -14.03 -4.64 12.47
CA HIS A 491 -14.83 -5.71 13.08
C HIS A 491 -16.02 -6.04 12.20
N HIS A 492 -16.46 -7.30 12.26
CA HIS A 492 -17.64 -7.76 11.51
C HIS A 492 -18.91 -7.26 12.17
N ILE A 493 -19.86 -6.74 11.38
CA ILE A 493 -21.21 -6.38 11.87
C ILE A 493 -22.04 -7.65 12.08
N PHE A 494 -22.04 -8.54 11.09
CA PHE A 494 -22.45 -9.93 11.27
C PHE A 494 -21.19 -10.76 11.56
N PRO A 495 -20.99 -11.28 12.78
CA PRO A 495 -19.77 -11.97 13.15
C PRO A 495 -19.46 -13.15 12.23
N LYS A 496 -18.18 -13.36 11.90
CA LYS A 496 -17.75 -14.47 11.03
C LYS A 496 -18.24 -15.85 11.51
N ASN A 497 -18.24 -16.07 12.82
CA ASN A 497 -18.71 -17.31 13.47
C ASN A 497 -20.12 -17.16 14.06
N VAL A 498 -20.96 -16.31 13.45
CA VAL A 498 -22.33 -16.04 13.92
C VAL A 498 -23.14 -17.33 14.03
N LYS A 499 -23.91 -17.46 15.11
CA LYS A 499 -24.80 -18.62 15.34
C LYS A 499 -26.24 -18.27 14.96
N ASN A 500 -26.97 -19.24 14.41
CA ASN A 500 -28.41 -19.12 14.13
C ASN A 500 -28.78 -18.05 13.08
N LEU A 501 -27.90 -17.78 12.11
CA LEU A 501 -28.25 -16.90 11.00
C LEU A 501 -29.32 -17.56 10.10
N PRO A 502 -30.38 -16.84 9.68
CA PRO A 502 -31.45 -17.45 8.89
C PRO A 502 -30.97 -17.81 7.47
N LYS A 503 -30.98 -19.11 7.13
CA LYS A 503 -30.45 -19.60 5.83
C LYS A 503 -31.12 -18.97 4.60
N ALA A 504 -32.40 -18.61 4.69
CA ALA A 504 -33.14 -18.03 3.58
C ALA A 504 -32.72 -16.59 3.23
N THR A 505 -32.09 -15.88 4.16
CA THR A 505 -31.69 -14.46 4.03
C THR A 505 -30.18 -14.25 4.25
N SER A 506 -29.39 -15.32 4.16
CA SER A 506 -27.93 -15.30 4.34
C SER A 506 -27.18 -16.19 3.34
N THR A 507 -27.74 -16.36 2.15
CA THR A 507 -27.21 -17.19 1.07
C THR A 507 -25.79 -16.78 0.68
N TYR A 508 -25.47 -15.48 0.74
CA TYR A 508 -24.17 -14.95 0.34
C TYR A 508 -23.15 -14.86 1.48
N PHE A 509 -23.55 -15.17 2.72
CA PHE A 509 -22.72 -14.99 3.91
C PHE A 509 -21.36 -15.67 3.82
N GLU A 510 -21.28 -16.91 3.33
CA GLU A 510 -20.01 -17.64 3.25
C GLU A 510 -18.98 -16.95 2.33
N VAL A 511 -19.45 -16.23 1.30
CA VAL A 511 -18.60 -15.56 0.32
C VAL A 511 -18.27 -14.13 0.75
N THR A 512 -19.22 -13.42 1.35
CA THR A 512 -19.10 -11.97 1.60
C THR A 512 -18.90 -11.60 3.07
N ASN A 513 -18.81 -12.58 3.99
CA ASN A 513 -18.64 -12.29 5.43
C ASN A 513 -17.40 -11.44 5.73
N ASP A 514 -16.29 -11.61 5.00
CA ASP A 514 -15.05 -10.85 5.21
C ASP A 514 -14.99 -9.52 4.41
N SER A 515 -16.05 -9.19 3.66
CA SER A 515 -16.13 -7.97 2.83
C SER A 515 -16.12 -6.68 3.64
N ILE A 516 -15.65 -5.57 3.06
CA ILE A 516 -15.73 -4.24 3.71
C ILE A 516 -17.17 -3.85 4.06
N VAL A 517 -18.13 -4.33 3.27
CA VAL A 517 -19.56 -4.05 3.44
C VAL A 517 -20.12 -4.70 4.71
N ASN A 518 -19.49 -5.77 5.21
CA ASN A 518 -19.79 -6.35 6.53
C ASN A 518 -18.84 -5.87 7.65
N ARG A 519 -17.97 -4.88 7.38
CA ARG A 519 -16.95 -4.45 8.34
C ARG A 519 -17.19 -3.02 8.80
N THR A 520 -16.77 -2.72 10.02
CA THR A 520 -16.89 -1.39 10.62
C THR A 520 -15.83 -1.17 11.69
N LEU A 521 -15.67 0.06 12.17
CA LEU A 521 -14.74 0.36 13.28
C LEU A 521 -15.47 0.16 14.60
N LEU A 522 -14.93 -0.68 15.49
CA LEU A 522 -15.42 -0.91 16.86
C LEU A 522 -14.25 -1.03 17.83
N LEU A 523 -14.54 -0.92 19.13
CA LEU A 523 -13.59 -1.24 20.18
C LEU A 523 -13.49 -2.77 20.37
N ASP A 524 -12.29 -3.27 20.71
CA ASP A 524 -12.09 -4.67 21.09
C ASP A 524 -13.07 -5.13 22.19
N GLU A 525 -13.32 -4.28 23.20
CA GLU A 525 -14.28 -4.56 24.28
C GLU A 525 -15.72 -4.73 23.78
N THR A 526 -16.12 -3.93 22.79
CA THR A 526 -17.42 -4.05 22.12
C THR A 526 -17.50 -5.31 21.29
N ASN A 527 -16.43 -5.64 20.56
CA ASN A 527 -16.34 -6.90 19.83
C ASN A 527 -16.47 -8.12 20.77
N GLU A 528 -15.85 -8.07 21.96
CA GLU A 528 -16.01 -9.09 22.99
C GLU A 528 -17.41 -9.16 23.61
N LYS A 529 -18.21 -8.09 23.56
CA LYS A 529 -19.63 -8.13 23.94
C LYS A 529 -20.50 -8.75 22.85
N ILE A 530 -20.21 -8.45 21.59
CA ILE A 530 -20.92 -8.99 20.41
C ILE A 530 -20.64 -10.49 20.26
N LYS A 531 -19.37 -10.92 20.33
CA LYS A 531 -18.92 -12.30 20.09
C LYS A 531 -19.52 -12.88 18.80
N ASN A 532 -20.30 -13.95 18.93
CA ASN A 532 -20.94 -14.68 17.83
C ASN A 532 -22.46 -14.42 17.78
N LYS A 533 -22.95 -13.36 18.43
CA LYS A 533 -24.37 -13.02 18.46
C LYS A 533 -24.79 -12.43 17.12
N ILE A 534 -26.01 -12.78 16.69
CA ILE A 534 -26.69 -12.13 15.55
C ILE A 534 -27.04 -10.67 15.88
N PRO A 535 -27.07 -9.77 14.88
CA PRO A 535 -27.43 -8.36 15.06
C PRO A 535 -28.70 -8.11 15.84
N SER A 536 -29.80 -8.78 15.53
CA SER A 536 -31.07 -8.61 16.27
C SER A 536 -30.95 -8.83 17.78
N THR A 537 -29.97 -9.64 18.21
CA THR A 537 -29.73 -9.96 19.62
C THR A 537 -28.84 -8.91 20.28
N TYR A 538 -27.71 -8.55 19.67
CA TYR A 538 -26.80 -7.60 20.31
C TYR A 538 -27.34 -6.16 20.24
N LEU A 539 -28.11 -5.80 19.21
CA LEU A 539 -28.72 -4.47 19.09
C LEU A 539 -29.75 -4.21 20.21
N LYS A 540 -30.48 -5.24 20.67
CA LYS A 540 -31.37 -5.13 21.84
C LYS A 540 -30.66 -4.82 23.15
N SER A 541 -29.36 -5.06 23.21
CA SER A 541 -28.54 -4.77 24.40
C SER A 541 -27.86 -3.39 24.35
N VAL A 542 -28.09 -2.62 23.29
CA VAL A 542 -27.65 -1.23 23.21
C VAL A 542 -28.69 -0.39 23.96
N GLU A 543 -28.26 0.32 25.01
CA GLU A 543 -29.11 1.17 25.84
C GLU A 543 -29.36 2.53 25.16
N MET A 544 -30.01 2.51 23.99
CA MET A 544 -30.34 3.69 23.18
C MET A 544 -31.78 3.57 22.68
N ASN A 545 -32.45 4.70 22.47
CA ASN A 545 -33.73 4.72 21.76
C ASN A 545 -33.54 4.52 20.24
N ASP A 546 -34.63 4.30 19.50
CA ASP A 546 -34.55 4.02 18.06
C ASP A 546 -33.97 5.17 17.23
N GLU A 547 -34.19 6.42 17.64
CA GLU A 547 -33.66 7.62 16.97
C GLU A 547 -32.14 7.73 17.19
N GLU A 548 -31.68 7.58 18.43
CA GLU A 548 -30.26 7.54 18.79
C GLU A 548 -29.51 6.40 18.10
N LEU A 549 -30.12 5.21 18.03
CA LEU A 549 -29.56 4.06 17.33
C LEU A 549 -29.46 4.32 15.83
N ASN A 550 -30.49 4.93 15.21
CA ASN A 550 -30.46 5.28 13.79
C ASN A 550 -29.37 6.30 13.50
N GLU A 551 -29.25 7.36 14.30
CA GLU A 551 -28.17 8.36 14.17
C GLU A 551 -26.79 7.73 14.28
N LEU A 552 -26.60 6.83 15.25
CA LEU A 552 -25.35 6.07 15.41
C LEU A 552 -25.04 5.24 14.15
N MET A 553 -26.02 4.47 13.67
CA MET A 553 -25.85 3.57 12.53
C MET A 553 -25.58 4.32 11.22
N GLN A 554 -26.23 5.45 11.01
CA GLN A 554 -25.96 6.32 9.87
C GLN A 554 -24.50 6.77 9.83
N ARG A 555 -23.86 7.01 10.98
CA ARG A 555 -22.42 7.33 11.03
C ARG A 555 -21.51 6.19 10.59
N HIS A 556 -22.00 4.95 10.65
CA HIS A 556 -21.33 3.76 10.11
C HIS A 556 -21.70 3.42 8.66
N PHE A 557 -22.35 4.37 7.95
CA PHE A 557 -22.90 4.17 6.61
C PHE A 557 -23.92 3.03 6.54
N ILE A 558 -24.70 2.87 7.61
CA ILE A 558 -25.84 1.96 7.67
C ILE A 558 -27.08 2.86 7.55
N SER A 559 -27.75 2.81 6.40
CA SER A 559 -29.01 3.53 6.19
C SER A 559 -30.11 3.00 7.12
N GLU A 560 -31.18 3.76 7.31
CA GLU A 560 -32.35 3.33 8.09
C GLU A 560 -32.88 1.96 7.59
N LYS A 561 -32.94 1.78 6.27
CA LYS A 561 -33.31 0.52 5.63
C LYS A 561 -32.31 -0.61 5.90
N ALA A 562 -31.00 -0.32 5.91
CA ALA A 562 -30.00 -1.32 6.29
C ALA A 562 -30.12 -1.69 7.79
N LEU A 563 -30.50 -0.74 8.65
CA LEU A 563 -30.77 -0.99 10.07
C LEU A 563 -31.99 -1.89 10.27
N GLU A 564 -33.05 -1.73 9.48
CA GLU A 564 -34.18 -2.68 9.46
C GLU A 564 -33.71 -4.10 9.13
N TYR A 565 -32.90 -4.26 8.08
CA TYR A 565 -32.32 -5.56 7.73
C TYR A 565 -31.40 -6.13 8.81
N LEU A 566 -30.70 -5.31 9.58
CA LEU A 566 -29.96 -5.76 10.76
C LEU A 566 -30.88 -6.24 11.87
N LYS A 567 -31.98 -5.52 12.16
CA LYS A 567 -32.96 -5.91 13.18
C LYS A 567 -33.64 -7.24 12.83
N ASP A 568 -33.78 -7.55 11.54
CA ASP A 568 -34.37 -8.79 11.01
C ASP A 568 -33.34 -9.90 10.71
N ASP A 569 -32.06 -9.68 10.97
CA ASP A 569 -30.96 -10.58 10.60
C ASP A 569 -30.93 -10.97 9.10
N ASN A 570 -31.42 -10.09 8.23
CA ASN A 570 -31.45 -10.26 6.78
C ASN A 570 -30.11 -9.82 6.16
N TYR A 571 -29.13 -10.69 6.27
CA TYR A 571 -27.76 -10.45 5.81
C TYR A 571 -27.67 -10.08 4.33
N ASP A 572 -28.33 -10.84 3.45
CA ASP A 572 -28.22 -10.65 2.01
C ASP A 572 -28.72 -9.26 1.58
N SER A 573 -29.85 -8.82 2.15
CA SER A 573 -30.40 -7.48 1.86
C SER A 573 -29.59 -6.36 2.52
N PHE A 574 -29.05 -6.62 3.72
CA PHE A 574 -28.16 -5.70 4.41
C PHE A 574 -26.91 -5.35 3.60
N ILE A 575 -26.22 -6.35 3.04
CA ILE A 575 -25.01 -6.13 2.25
C ILE A 575 -25.31 -5.27 1.03
N VAL A 576 -26.37 -5.56 0.28
CA VAL A 576 -26.74 -4.77 -0.91
C VAL A 576 -27.04 -3.31 -0.55
N GLU A 577 -27.85 -3.09 0.49
CA GLU A 577 -28.26 -1.74 0.90
C GLU A 577 -27.09 -0.93 1.49
N ARG A 578 -26.23 -1.57 2.28
CA ARG A 578 -25.04 -0.93 2.85
C ARG A 578 -23.99 -0.63 1.77
N GLU A 579 -23.78 -1.52 0.81
CA GLU A 579 -22.91 -1.26 -0.33
C GLU A 579 -23.39 -0.04 -1.13
N ARG A 580 -24.69 0.04 -1.45
CA ARG A 580 -25.29 1.21 -2.09
C ARG A 580 -25.02 2.48 -1.28
N THR A 581 -25.20 2.43 0.04
CA THR A 581 -24.95 3.57 0.93
C THR A 581 -23.48 4.02 0.89
N ILE A 582 -22.54 3.08 0.94
CA ILE A 582 -21.10 3.37 0.86
C ILE A 582 -20.73 3.96 -0.51
N LYS A 583 -21.26 3.42 -1.61
CA LYS A 583 -21.04 3.96 -2.97
C LYS A 583 -21.52 5.39 -3.09
N ASN A 584 -22.70 5.70 -2.55
CA ASN A 584 -23.20 7.08 -2.53
C ASN A 584 -22.28 8.00 -1.72
N LYS A 585 -21.72 7.54 -0.60
CA LYS A 585 -20.73 8.32 0.15
C LYS A 585 -19.42 8.55 -0.59
N LEU A 586 -18.98 7.58 -1.40
CA LEU A 586 -17.83 7.77 -2.30
C LEU A 586 -18.15 8.81 -3.39
N ILE A 587 -19.36 8.81 -3.94
CA ILE A 587 -19.81 9.82 -4.91
C ILE A 587 -19.90 11.20 -4.27
N ASP A 588 -20.52 11.31 -3.09
CA ASP A 588 -20.61 12.57 -2.33
C ASP A 588 -19.21 13.15 -2.09
N LEU A 589 -18.25 12.31 -1.72
CA LEU A 589 -16.85 12.71 -1.49
C LEU A 589 -16.21 13.34 -2.73
N LEU A 590 -16.47 12.79 -3.92
CA LEU A 590 -15.96 13.34 -5.17
C LEU A 590 -16.76 14.57 -5.63
N THR A 591 -18.06 14.61 -5.37
CA THR A 591 -18.97 15.69 -5.82
C THR A 591 -18.90 16.93 -4.93
N ILE A 592 -18.76 16.79 -3.60
CA ILE A 592 -18.52 17.92 -2.67
C ILE A 592 -17.22 18.64 -3.02
N SER A 593 -16.26 17.88 -3.55
CA SER A 593 -15.02 18.44 -4.06
C SER A 593 -15.28 19.40 -5.24
N GLU A 594 -16.26 19.14 -6.10
CA GLU A 594 -16.63 20.02 -7.22
C GLU A 594 -17.31 21.34 -6.78
N LEU A 595 -17.73 21.47 -5.52
CA LEU A 595 -18.57 22.58 -5.04
C LEU A 595 -17.84 23.72 -4.30
N ILE A 596 -16.51 23.68 -4.14
CA ILE A 596 -15.77 24.73 -3.43
C ILE A 596 -15.32 25.85 -4.39
N LYS A 597 -16.19 26.88 -4.58
CA LYS A 597 -15.89 28.33 -4.43
C LYS A 597 -17.05 29.24 -4.91
N ASP A 598 -17.50 30.13 -4.02
CA ASP A 598 -17.79 31.54 -4.35
C ASP A 598 -16.88 32.40 -3.43
N PRO A 599 -15.88 33.12 -3.98
CA PRO A 599 -14.94 33.93 -3.20
C PRO A 599 -15.56 35.14 -2.50
N ASN A 600 -16.79 35.55 -2.83
CA ASN A 600 -17.35 36.81 -2.36
C ASN A 600 -18.32 36.68 -1.18
N THR A 601 -18.80 35.48 -0.84
CA THR A 601 -19.92 35.33 0.11
C THR A 601 -19.66 34.43 1.31
N GLY A 602 -18.61 33.59 1.29
CA GLY A 602 -18.19 32.80 2.46
C GLY A 602 -19.24 31.82 3.02
N LEU A 603 -20.30 31.50 2.26
CA LEU A 603 -21.37 30.60 2.67
C LEU A 603 -21.42 29.34 1.80
N ASP A 604 -21.67 28.20 2.45
CA ASP A 604 -21.81 26.87 1.88
C ASP A 604 -23.03 26.81 0.95
N ARG A 605 -22.89 26.38 -0.31
CA ARG A 605 -23.99 26.42 -1.32
C ARG A 605 -25.25 25.68 -0.86
N PHE A 606 -25.16 24.74 0.09
CA PHE A 606 -26.32 24.03 0.61
C PHE A 606 -27.10 24.75 1.72
N THR A 607 -26.51 25.75 2.39
CA THR A 607 -27.20 26.45 3.50
C THR A 607 -28.24 27.49 3.04
N SER A 608 -28.25 27.87 1.76
CA SER A 608 -29.30 28.74 1.21
C SER A 608 -30.54 28.01 0.68
N PHE A 609 -30.56 26.66 0.68
CA PHE A 609 -31.67 25.90 0.08
C PHE A 609 -32.95 25.88 0.93
N LYS A 610 -32.89 26.23 2.23
CA LYS A 610 -34.05 26.17 3.13
C LYS A 610 -34.77 27.51 3.39
N THR A 611 -34.37 28.64 2.78
CA THR A 611 -34.92 29.95 3.21
C THR A 611 -35.36 30.93 2.12
N LYS A 612 -35.35 30.59 0.81
CA LYS A 612 -35.86 31.52 -0.21
C LYS A 612 -37.35 31.32 -0.50
N ASN A 613 -38.20 32.06 0.22
CA ASN A 613 -39.62 32.30 -0.12
C ASN A 613 -39.77 33.31 -1.29
N ARG A 614 -38.97 33.20 -2.36
CA ARG A 614 -39.11 34.07 -3.54
C ARG A 614 -38.82 33.34 -4.86
N PRO A 615 -39.46 33.73 -5.97
CA PRO A 615 -39.11 33.25 -7.30
C PRO A 615 -37.65 33.58 -7.65
N TRP A 616 -37.02 32.69 -8.42
CA TRP A 616 -35.63 32.76 -8.80
C TRP A 616 -35.39 33.82 -9.88
N GLU A 617 -34.26 34.51 -9.84
CA GLU A 617 -33.88 35.45 -10.89
C GLU A 617 -33.14 34.76 -12.04
N LYS A 618 -33.24 35.33 -13.26
CA LYS A 618 -32.69 34.77 -14.52
C LYS A 618 -31.22 34.37 -14.42
N HIS A 619 -30.40 35.12 -13.69
CA HIS A 619 -28.98 34.83 -13.54
C HIS A 619 -28.70 33.66 -12.55
N GLU A 620 -29.54 33.48 -11.53
CA GLU A 620 -29.45 32.35 -10.59
C GLU A 620 -29.76 31.03 -11.33
N LEU A 621 -30.79 31.06 -12.17
CA LEU A 621 -31.22 29.93 -13.01
C LEU A 621 -30.17 29.58 -14.08
N LEU A 622 -29.55 30.58 -14.70
CA LEU A 622 -28.50 30.39 -15.70
C LEU A 622 -27.23 29.77 -15.11
N SER A 623 -26.85 30.11 -13.87
CA SER A 623 -25.70 29.50 -13.19
C SER A 623 -25.90 28.01 -12.88
N TYR A 624 -27.15 27.59 -12.69
CA TYR A 624 -27.53 26.20 -12.45
C TYR A 624 -27.48 25.36 -13.74
N LEU A 625 -27.60 26.02 -14.90
CA LEU A 625 -27.62 25.37 -16.20
C LEU A 625 -26.22 25.02 -16.74
N ASP A 626 -25.13 25.51 -16.15
CA ASP A 626 -23.81 25.26 -16.73
C ASP A 626 -23.37 23.77 -16.67
N ASN A 627 -23.85 23.01 -15.68
CA ASN A 627 -23.47 21.60 -15.48
C ASN A 627 -24.60 20.57 -15.72
N THR A 628 -25.71 20.96 -16.34
CA THR A 628 -26.82 20.03 -16.65
C THR A 628 -26.77 19.51 -18.10
N THR A 629 -27.35 18.33 -18.31
CA THR A 629 -27.41 17.67 -19.62
C THR A 629 -28.23 18.50 -20.63
N THR A 630 -27.98 18.31 -21.92
CA THR A 630 -28.66 19.00 -23.02
C THR A 630 -30.20 18.86 -22.97
N PHE A 631 -30.70 17.73 -22.47
CA PHE A 631 -32.13 17.46 -22.33
C PHE A 631 -32.74 18.24 -21.15
N GLN A 632 -32.03 18.32 -20.01
CA GLN A 632 -32.43 19.13 -18.86
C GLN A 632 -32.45 20.63 -19.18
N LYS A 633 -31.58 21.09 -20.09
CA LYS A 633 -31.59 22.46 -20.63
C LYS A 633 -32.81 22.75 -21.50
N LEU A 634 -33.24 21.79 -22.34
CA LEU A 634 -34.46 21.88 -23.15
C LEU A 634 -35.73 21.82 -22.28
N PHE A 635 -35.72 20.99 -21.24
CA PHE A 635 -36.75 20.93 -20.20
C PHE A 635 -36.84 22.27 -19.47
N LEU A 636 -35.75 22.80 -18.90
CA LEU A 636 -35.77 24.09 -18.21
C LEU A 636 -36.20 25.25 -19.13
N ALA A 637 -35.76 25.25 -20.39
CA ALA A 637 -36.13 26.25 -21.38
C ALA A 637 -37.62 26.21 -21.76
N SER A 638 -38.31 25.08 -21.64
CA SER A 638 -39.74 24.96 -21.91
C SER A 638 -40.61 25.35 -20.71
N ILE A 639 -40.15 25.10 -19.48
CA ILE A 639 -40.81 25.55 -18.23
C ILE A 639 -40.54 27.03 -17.88
N THR A 640 -39.49 27.64 -18.45
CA THR A 640 -39.15 29.06 -18.23
C THR A 640 -39.68 29.99 -19.33
N GLN A 641 -40.50 29.48 -20.26
CA GLN A 641 -41.26 30.32 -21.16
C GLN A 641 -42.38 31.02 -20.39
N THR A 642 -42.12 32.23 -19.92
CA THR A 642 -43.17 33.20 -19.65
C THR A 642 -43.11 34.30 -20.70
N GLU A 643 -44.25 34.92 -20.99
CA GLU A 643 -44.38 36.00 -21.98
C GLU A 643 -43.42 37.18 -21.73
N GLU A 644 -42.85 37.27 -20.52
CA GLU A 644 -42.08 38.43 -20.08
C GLU A 644 -40.55 38.32 -20.25
N ASN A 645 -39.93 37.15 -20.58
CA ASN A 645 -38.46 37.10 -20.71
C ASN A 645 -37.83 35.95 -21.55
N PRO A 646 -37.99 35.92 -22.90
CA PRO A 646 -37.42 34.87 -23.76
C PRO A 646 -35.87 34.95 -23.95
N ALA A 647 -35.24 33.80 -24.25
CA ALA A 647 -33.79 33.69 -24.49
C ALA A 647 -33.39 33.99 -25.96
N PRO A 648 -32.23 34.63 -26.23
CA PRO A 648 -31.83 35.01 -27.60
C PRO A 648 -31.48 33.82 -28.52
N ILE A 649 -32.01 33.87 -29.74
CA ILE A 649 -31.95 32.83 -30.80
C ILE A 649 -30.55 32.33 -31.14
N GLN A 650 -29.53 33.20 -31.11
CA GLN A 650 -28.16 32.84 -31.50
C GLN A 650 -27.57 31.78 -30.56
N SER A 651 -27.89 31.84 -29.27
CA SER A 651 -27.45 30.88 -28.26
C SER A 651 -28.09 29.51 -28.47
N VAL A 652 -29.37 29.46 -28.85
CA VAL A 652 -30.10 28.21 -29.12
C VAL A 652 -29.59 27.55 -30.41
N ILE A 653 -29.34 28.33 -31.47
CA ILE A 653 -28.86 27.80 -32.77
C ILE A 653 -27.41 27.28 -32.68
N ILE A 654 -26.53 28.00 -31.99
CA ILE A 654 -25.13 27.54 -31.77
C ILE A 654 -25.12 26.24 -30.96
N MET A 655 -26.03 26.12 -29.98
CA MET A 655 -26.18 24.92 -29.14
C MET A 655 -26.73 23.73 -29.95
N MET A 656 -27.74 23.94 -30.79
CA MET A 656 -28.29 22.91 -31.69
C MET A 656 -27.27 22.39 -32.72
N ASN A 657 -26.43 23.27 -33.27
CA ASN A 657 -25.38 22.89 -34.22
C ASN A 657 -24.20 22.13 -33.59
N LYS A 658 -23.98 22.27 -32.27
CA LYS A 658 -23.02 21.43 -31.52
C LYS A 658 -23.60 20.04 -31.26
N ILE A 659 -24.90 19.93 -31.02
CA ILE A 659 -25.61 18.67 -30.77
C ILE A 659 -25.65 17.79 -32.04
N SER A 660 -25.86 18.38 -33.22
CA SER A 660 -25.92 17.62 -34.49
C SER A 660 -24.59 17.00 -34.93
N LYS A 661 -23.46 17.39 -34.32
CA LYS A 661 -22.12 16.89 -34.63
C LYS A 661 -21.63 15.79 -33.68
N CYS A 662 -22.34 15.51 -32.59
CA CYS A 662 -22.03 14.40 -31.71
C CYS A 662 -22.72 13.13 -32.25
N LYS A 663 -21.93 12.16 -32.75
CA LYS A 663 -22.43 10.83 -33.10
C LYS A 663 -22.88 10.13 -31.82
N PHE A 664 -24.17 9.84 -31.72
CA PHE A 664 -24.76 9.04 -30.64
C PHE A 664 -24.64 7.56 -31.01
N GLU A 665 -23.65 6.87 -30.45
CA GLU A 665 -23.64 5.41 -30.41
C GLU A 665 -24.44 4.98 -29.16
N ASN A 666 -25.47 4.17 -29.39
CA ASN A 666 -26.39 3.57 -28.40
C ASN A 666 -27.67 4.35 -28.02
N VAL A 667 -28.33 4.98 -28.99
CA VAL A 667 -29.80 5.07 -28.97
C VAL A 667 -30.36 4.06 -29.97
N THR A 668 -30.34 2.77 -29.59
CA THR A 668 -31.16 1.75 -30.25
C THR A 668 -32.50 1.64 -29.53
N LYS A 669 -33.37 2.61 -29.80
CA LYS A 669 -34.82 2.43 -29.88
C LYS A 669 -35.33 3.58 -30.73
N GLU A 670 -35.82 3.22 -31.91
CA GLU A 670 -36.45 4.10 -32.87
C GLU A 670 -37.55 4.92 -32.18
N ILE A 671 -37.30 6.20 -31.90
CA ILE A 671 -38.39 7.17 -31.83
C ILE A 671 -38.68 7.53 -33.28
N ASP A 672 -39.36 6.61 -33.97
CA ASP A 672 -39.92 6.90 -35.27
C ASP A 672 -41.12 7.84 -35.09
N GLY A 673 -41.37 8.70 -36.07
CA GLY A 673 -42.50 9.63 -36.04
C GLY A 673 -43.88 8.93 -36.02
N LEU A 674 -43.93 7.59 -36.02
CA LEU A 674 -45.13 6.77 -35.92
C LEU A 674 -45.60 6.60 -34.48
N THR A 675 -44.69 6.58 -33.49
CA THR A 675 -45.06 6.31 -32.09
C THR A 675 -45.85 7.46 -31.44
N ILE A 676 -45.68 8.71 -31.92
CA ILE A 676 -46.44 9.88 -31.45
C ILE A 676 -47.85 9.96 -32.08
N ALA A 677 -48.11 9.26 -33.19
CA ALA A 677 -49.39 9.35 -33.92
C ALA A 677 -50.47 8.35 -33.44
N GLY A 678 -50.18 7.55 -32.40
CA GLY A 678 -51.03 6.44 -31.95
C GLY A 678 -52.09 6.75 -30.89
N VAL A 679 -52.22 8.00 -30.42
CA VAL A 679 -53.23 8.36 -29.42
C VAL A 679 -54.34 9.21 -30.04
N LYS A 680 -55.36 8.50 -30.54
CA LYS A 680 -56.74 8.92 -30.87
C LYS A 680 -57.03 10.43 -31.00
N SER A 681 -57.07 10.96 -32.23
CA SER A 681 -58.26 11.64 -32.81
C SER A 681 -57.91 12.43 -34.09
N GLY A 682 -58.55 12.05 -35.20
CA GLY A 682 -58.92 12.95 -36.31
C GLY A 682 -57.84 13.60 -37.20
N LEU A 683 -56.54 13.34 -37.01
CA LEU A 683 -55.50 13.93 -37.87
C LEU A 683 -55.16 13.01 -39.04
N THR A 684 -55.38 13.49 -40.27
CA THR A 684 -55.02 12.80 -41.51
C THR A 684 -53.54 12.47 -41.56
N ALA A 685 -53.22 11.18 -41.71
CA ALA A 685 -51.86 10.65 -41.72
C ALA A 685 -51.00 11.31 -42.81
N ARG A 686 -50.01 12.11 -42.39
CA ARG A 686 -48.92 12.54 -43.28
C ARG A 686 -47.81 11.49 -43.22
N ARG A 687 -47.41 10.96 -44.39
CA ARG A 687 -46.28 10.01 -44.57
C ARG A 687 -44.89 10.59 -44.25
N LYS A 688 -44.80 11.71 -43.53
CA LYS A 688 -43.55 12.40 -43.19
C LYS A 688 -43.56 12.66 -41.68
N GLY A 689 -42.48 12.31 -40.98
CA GLY A 689 -42.36 12.53 -39.54
C GLY A 689 -42.58 14.00 -39.17
N LEU A 690 -43.14 14.25 -37.98
CA LEU A 690 -43.44 15.59 -37.49
C LEU A 690 -42.16 16.44 -37.46
N GLY A 691 -42.20 17.58 -38.15
CA GLY A 691 -41.16 18.59 -38.11
C GLY A 691 -41.35 19.54 -36.92
N LYS A 692 -40.32 20.34 -36.61
CA LYS A 692 -40.35 21.36 -35.55
C LYS A 692 -41.55 22.30 -35.67
N GLU A 693 -41.88 22.69 -36.90
CA GLU A 693 -42.99 23.60 -37.23
C GLU A 693 -44.39 23.00 -36.98
N ASP A 694 -44.46 21.66 -36.89
CA ASP A 694 -45.71 20.93 -36.62
C ASP A 694 -46.03 20.92 -35.12
N ILE A 695 -45.01 20.98 -34.25
CA ILE A 695 -45.13 20.90 -32.78
C ILE A 695 -45.14 22.29 -32.14
N ILE A 696 -44.46 23.26 -32.75
CA ILE A 696 -44.29 24.61 -32.23
C ILE A 696 -45.03 25.59 -33.15
N GLU A 697 -45.80 26.51 -32.58
CA GLU A 697 -46.37 27.64 -33.32
C GLU A 697 -45.61 28.92 -33.04
N ALA A 698 -45.61 29.82 -34.03
CA ALA A 698 -44.97 31.11 -33.97
C ALA A 698 -46.05 32.20 -34.07
N LYS A 699 -46.14 33.11 -33.09
CA LYS A 699 -47.02 34.27 -33.10
C LYS A 699 -46.21 35.54 -33.16
N ASP A 700 -46.44 36.36 -34.18
CA ASP A 700 -45.87 37.70 -34.26
C ASP A 700 -46.75 38.66 -33.46
N ILE A 701 -46.17 39.26 -32.43
CA ILE A 701 -46.80 40.33 -31.66
C ILE A 701 -45.88 41.54 -31.73
N LYS A 702 -46.34 42.58 -32.44
CA LYS A 702 -45.64 43.86 -32.62
C LYS A 702 -44.21 43.71 -33.17
N GLY A 703 -44.02 42.81 -34.15
CA GLY A 703 -42.73 42.61 -34.82
C GLY A 703 -41.78 41.70 -34.06
N ILE A 704 -42.25 41.02 -33.01
CA ILE A 704 -41.50 40.04 -32.24
C ILE A 704 -42.23 38.70 -32.35
N ILE A 705 -41.51 37.68 -32.84
CA ILE A 705 -42.06 36.34 -33.06
C ILE A 705 -41.85 35.48 -31.81
N TYR A 706 -42.96 35.12 -31.16
CA TYR A 706 -43.03 34.26 -29.98
C TYR A 706 -43.28 32.82 -30.41
N TYR A 707 -42.59 31.85 -29.81
CA TYR A 707 -42.74 30.43 -30.14
C TYR A 707 -43.28 29.67 -28.93
N SER A 708 -44.39 28.94 -29.11
CA SER A 708 -45.01 28.09 -28.07
C SER A 708 -45.28 26.69 -28.60
N ILE A 709 -45.35 25.69 -27.71
CA ILE A 709 -45.82 24.36 -28.10
C ILE A 709 -47.30 24.47 -28.46
N ARG A 710 -47.68 23.95 -29.63
CA ARG A 710 -49.08 23.92 -30.05
C ARG A 710 -49.88 23.11 -29.05
N GLU A 711 -51.00 23.67 -28.63
CA GLU A 711 -51.83 23.19 -27.53
C GLU A 711 -52.15 21.69 -27.62
N LYS A 712 -52.41 21.18 -28.83
CA LYS A 712 -52.70 19.76 -29.10
C LYS A 712 -51.57 18.76 -28.77
N TYR A 713 -50.34 19.23 -28.51
CA TYR A 713 -49.21 18.38 -28.11
C TYR A 713 -48.79 18.55 -26.65
N ILE A 714 -49.38 19.49 -25.92
CA ILE A 714 -48.99 19.81 -24.54
C ILE A 714 -49.25 18.61 -23.62
N ASP A 715 -50.45 18.01 -23.69
CA ASP A 715 -50.81 16.90 -22.80
C ASP A 715 -50.08 15.61 -23.15
N ILE A 716 -49.78 15.37 -24.44
CA ILE A 716 -48.97 14.23 -24.89
C ILE A 716 -47.54 14.33 -24.35
N ILE A 717 -46.96 15.53 -24.38
CA ILE A 717 -45.61 15.78 -23.85
C ILE A 717 -45.61 15.65 -22.33
N ARG A 718 -46.65 16.14 -21.63
CA ARG A 718 -46.79 15.98 -20.17
C ARG A 718 -46.95 14.52 -19.75
N GLU A 719 -47.76 13.74 -20.46
CA GLU A 719 -47.98 12.33 -20.16
C GLU A 719 -46.73 11.48 -20.41
N TRP A 720 -45.94 11.83 -21.43
CA TRP A 720 -44.64 11.20 -21.69
C TRP A 720 -43.61 11.50 -20.60
N ILE A 721 -43.55 12.74 -20.12
CA ILE A 721 -42.66 13.16 -19.02
C ILE A 721 -43.02 12.46 -17.71
N THR A 722 -44.32 12.30 -17.42
CA THR A 722 -44.78 11.65 -16.19
C THR A 722 -44.48 10.14 -16.17
N ASN A 723 -44.46 9.47 -17.33
CA ASN A 723 -44.22 8.02 -17.42
C ASN A 723 -42.73 7.62 -17.40
N GLU A 724 -41.80 8.57 -17.60
CA GLU A 724 -40.36 8.31 -17.54
C GLU A 724 -39.74 8.62 -16.15
N ASP A 725 -40.56 8.85 -15.11
CA ASP A 725 -40.13 9.16 -13.73
C ASP A 725 -39.07 10.28 -13.65
N LEU A 726 -39.14 11.25 -14.58
CA LEU A 726 -38.18 12.36 -14.66
C LEU A 726 -38.45 13.48 -13.64
N MET A 727 -39.51 13.36 -12.83
CA MET A 727 -39.88 14.29 -11.76
C MET A 727 -40.36 13.50 -10.53
N ILE A 728 -39.40 13.07 -9.70
CA ILE A 728 -39.60 12.78 -8.26
C ILE A 728 -38.58 13.62 -7.48
#